data_AF-A0A8J5JI42-F1
#
_entry.id   AF-A0A8J5JI42-F1
#
_cell.length_a   1.000
_cell.length_b   1.000
_cell.length_c   1.000
_cell.angle_alpha   90.00
_cell.angle_beta   90.00
_cell.angle_gamma   90.00
#
_symmetry.space_group_name_H-M   'P 1'
#
loop_
_entity.id
_entity.type
_entity.pdbx_description
1 polymer ?
#
loop_
_entity_poly.entity_id
_entity_poly.type
_entity_poly.pdbx_seq_one_letter_code
_entity_poly.pdbx_strand_id
1 'polypeptide(L)'
;MEESESQSGENAKGTVRPTSSTTRSATEIYLVGQPASSIRGSKLPTMRQVLKFFFHTVNESGDRQETFKETVRNVLTFWNLARIKTISERGCREKLTRLWEHWRSLQKSRDRAAKDKVENFKSQLDLLWDIGAPDAVEDIEKNRLLTPADKQQDIAFYQDQRGERKAFMSGNDKIFAAKKRKQEERVEKQRSKQGRFAACEPSSSDSRPQTSVVADTPTEVEMEKKDTAIQPGRYTSKHPYVTVQLPRRILQEPALKELADRLRISNNEIVSVVAAVLRSANPPGDLSEFRISRETARRARASHRRQVAATQREAFTPPPHAVVHWDGKLVKNVVGEEEHRQAIFISGRGHEEGKLLAVLPVKDGTGLTQARATARAIEDWSCASNVKALCFDTTSSNTGRVQGAVVHLEALLEKQLLRLGCRHHVMELVVRAAASNIFGKTSAPTDPLFQTLKKRWSQLDHSQYLRLDIANLPESDWLSHLRHRTVSYLLTVTEWAREDYREAAELTLLVLGVNPPRGTHFLRPGACHHARWMAKIIYYLKIYMFSHQLELSSDLCVKLQRMAIFVSLLYTPAWLKSPVAEDAPVNDLQLHHELLRYRAVDCEVADAALAVASRHLWYLRPQTVVLSLCSEKLSAAEKKEMATKLSCLEETNDYANDNLVIQQTTRLSDLIDERSWMIFKEHHVCGTAWLMSPVEDWEKNEEFMKLKDFSRSLKVTNDVAERGIKLMQDFIGSVTKDEQQLQDVMQLVEKHRKQMSGFSKSALMQL
;
A
#
# COMPACT_ATOMS: atom_id res chain seq x y z
N MET A 1 52.45 43.59 32.11
CA MET A 1 51.05 43.56 32.55
C MET A 1 50.29 42.71 31.54
N GLU A 2 50.32 41.37 31.57
CA GLU A 2 50.40 40.47 32.74
C GLU A 2 49.21 40.72 33.69
N GLU A 3 48.46 39.72 34.17
CA GLU A 3 48.86 38.33 34.47
C GLU A 3 47.94 37.20 33.94
N SER A 4 48.58 36.04 33.82
CA SER A 4 48.14 34.64 33.95
C SER A 4 46.91 34.36 34.83
N GLU A 5 45.93 33.59 34.33
CA GLU A 5 45.73 32.13 34.52
C GLU A 5 44.89 31.70 35.74
N SER A 6 43.81 30.96 35.48
CA SER A 6 43.45 29.75 36.25
C SER A 6 42.58 28.83 35.39
N GLN A 7 42.80 27.51 35.48
CA GLN A 7 42.04 26.51 34.73
C GLN A 7 41.11 25.74 35.68
N SER A 8 39.86 25.56 35.26
CA SER A 8 39.04 24.42 35.65
C SER A 8 38.21 23.99 34.43
N GLY A 9 38.30 22.71 34.05
CA GLY A 9 37.73 22.21 32.80
C GLY A 9 36.67 21.15 33.05
N GLU A 10 35.63 21.14 32.21
CA GLU A 10 34.69 20.02 32.15
C GLU A 10 34.21 19.67 30.73
N ASN A 11 34.39 18.39 30.41
CA ASN A 11 33.61 17.52 29.52
C ASN A 11 33.05 18.04 28.17
N ALA A 12 33.51 17.38 27.10
CA ALA A 12 33.12 17.67 25.73
C ALA A 12 31.65 17.33 25.39
N LYS A 13 31.02 18.19 24.56
CA LYS A 13 29.84 17.85 23.75
C LYS A 13 30.12 18.16 22.28
N GLY A 14 30.08 17.15 21.43
CA GLY A 14 30.40 17.27 20.00
C GLY A 14 29.37 18.12 19.24
N THR A 15 29.81 19.27 18.72
CA THR A 15 28.96 20.19 17.96
C THR A 15 28.76 19.67 16.53
N VAL A 16 27.58 19.11 16.23
CA VAL A 16 27.21 18.72 14.86
C VAL A 16 26.98 19.98 14.04
N ARG A 17 27.94 20.30 13.14
CA ARG A 17 27.78 21.40 12.17
C ARG A 17 26.72 21.02 11.12
N PRO A 18 25.85 21.96 10.70
CA PRO A 18 24.93 21.71 9.59
C PRO A 18 25.71 21.54 8.29
N THR A 19 25.32 20.56 7.47
CA THR A 19 25.96 20.30 6.18
C THR A 19 25.52 21.33 5.12
N SER A 20 26.46 22.18 4.72
CA SER A 20 26.29 23.08 3.57
C SER A 20 26.09 22.30 2.27
N SER A 21 25.33 22.86 1.33
CA SER A 21 25.05 22.31 -0.01
C SER A 21 26.28 22.38 -0.93
N THR A 22 27.23 21.46 -0.76
CA THR A 22 28.41 21.34 -1.63
C THR A 22 28.01 21.06 -3.08
N THR A 23 28.61 21.79 -4.03
CA THR A 23 28.34 21.66 -5.47
C THR A 23 28.91 20.36 -6.06
N ARG A 24 28.34 19.89 -7.18
CA ARG A 24 28.67 18.60 -7.83
C ARG A 24 30.16 18.36 -8.10
N SER A 25 30.97 19.41 -8.28
CA SER A 25 32.42 19.29 -8.51
C SER A 25 33.22 18.95 -7.24
N ALA A 26 32.69 19.24 -6.04
CA ALA A 26 33.40 19.02 -4.78
C ALA A 26 33.33 17.56 -4.26
N THR A 27 32.45 16.73 -4.81
CA THR A 27 32.25 15.32 -4.41
C THR A 27 32.96 14.30 -5.30
N GLU A 28 33.74 14.75 -6.29
CA GLU A 28 34.41 13.86 -7.24
C GLU A 28 35.66 13.21 -6.63
N ILE A 29 35.74 11.87 -6.67
CA ILE A 29 36.92 11.13 -6.22
C ILE A 29 37.97 11.11 -7.34
N TYR A 30 39.14 11.66 -7.04
CA TYR A 30 40.31 11.72 -7.94
C TYR A 30 40.52 10.43 -8.76
N LEU A 31 40.60 10.55 -10.09
CA LEU A 31 40.70 9.47 -11.11
C LEU A 31 39.53 8.46 -11.19
N VAL A 32 38.73 8.30 -10.13
CA VAL A 32 37.64 7.33 -10.05
C VAL A 32 36.30 7.91 -10.55
N GLY A 33 36.06 9.18 -10.24
CA GLY A 33 34.83 9.93 -10.53
C GLY A 33 33.86 10.00 -9.34
N GLN A 34 32.65 10.51 -9.57
CA GLN A 34 31.57 10.53 -8.56
C GLN A 34 31.31 9.13 -7.94
N PRO A 35 31.14 9.02 -6.60
CA PRO A 35 30.71 7.79 -5.91
C PRO A 35 29.33 7.29 -6.37
N ALA A 36 29.01 6.02 -6.09
CA ALA A 36 27.75 5.39 -6.53
C ALA A 36 27.14 4.50 -5.44
N SER A 37 25.84 4.67 -5.16
CA SER A 37 25.11 3.90 -4.14
C SER A 37 24.75 2.47 -4.51
N SER A 38 25.13 2.01 -5.70
CA SER A 38 25.07 0.61 -6.10
C SER A 38 26.02 0.37 -7.25
N ILE A 39 26.62 -0.81 -7.29
CA ILE A 39 27.18 -1.37 -8.51
C ILE A 39 26.00 -1.71 -9.44
N ARG A 40 26.07 -1.31 -10.71
CA ARG A 40 24.97 -1.47 -11.68
C ARG A 40 25.48 -2.02 -13.01
N GLY A 41 24.68 -2.90 -13.61
CA GLY A 41 24.93 -3.51 -14.92
C GLY A 41 24.77 -5.03 -14.88
N SER A 42 24.80 -5.66 -16.05
CA SER A 42 24.75 -7.13 -16.25
C SER A 42 26.11 -7.71 -16.65
N LYS A 43 27.21 -7.06 -16.25
CA LYS A 43 28.60 -7.51 -16.47
C LYS A 43 29.30 -7.70 -15.12
N LEU A 44 30.39 -8.45 -15.09
CA LEU A 44 31.21 -8.55 -13.88
C LEU A 44 31.84 -7.17 -13.56
N PRO A 45 31.94 -6.74 -12.27
CA PRO A 45 32.29 -5.36 -11.94
C PRO A 45 33.71 -4.93 -12.34
N THR A 46 33.82 -3.68 -12.81
CA THR A 46 35.12 -3.01 -13.05
C THR A 46 35.77 -2.52 -11.76
N MET A 47 37.09 -2.32 -11.78
CA MET A 47 37.80 -1.69 -10.66
C MET A 47 37.22 -0.30 -10.34
N ARG A 48 36.78 0.47 -11.37
CA ARG A 48 36.09 1.75 -11.24
C ARG A 48 34.75 1.62 -10.51
N GLN A 49 33.90 0.67 -10.88
CA GLN A 49 32.61 0.45 -10.22
C GLN A 49 32.80 0.02 -8.75
N VAL A 50 33.77 -0.85 -8.48
CA VAL A 50 34.10 -1.31 -7.11
C VAL A 50 34.58 -0.14 -6.25
N LEU A 51 35.48 0.70 -6.76
CA LEU A 51 35.94 1.89 -6.03
C LEU A 51 34.82 2.93 -5.86
N LYS A 52 33.98 3.18 -6.86
CA LYS A 52 32.83 4.11 -6.75
C LYS A 52 31.84 3.70 -5.65
N PHE A 53 31.61 2.39 -5.48
CA PHE A 53 30.79 1.87 -4.39
C PHE A 53 31.52 1.99 -3.05
N PHE A 54 32.79 1.55 -2.97
CA PHE A 54 33.62 1.68 -1.77
C PHE A 54 33.63 3.10 -1.21
N PHE A 55 33.87 4.13 -2.04
CA PHE A 55 33.90 5.52 -1.58
C PHE A 55 32.54 6.08 -1.16
N HIS A 56 31.44 5.53 -1.67
CA HIS A 56 30.12 5.87 -1.17
C HIS A 56 29.91 5.26 0.23
N THR A 57 30.17 3.96 0.40
CA THR A 57 30.05 3.30 1.70
C THR A 57 30.98 3.91 2.77
N VAL A 58 32.20 4.32 2.41
CA VAL A 58 33.11 5.05 3.33
C VAL A 58 32.48 6.34 3.86
N ASN A 59 31.76 7.07 3.00
CA ASN A 59 31.12 8.34 3.38
C ASN A 59 29.89 8.16 4.27
N GLU A 60 29.27 6.97 4.27
CA GLU A 60 28.08 6.67 5.08
C GLU A 60 28.41 5.96 6.40
N SER A 61 29.34 4.99 6.40
CA SER A 61 29.52 4.07 7.54
C SER A 61 30.63 4.44 8.52
N GLY A 62 31.61 5.26 8.11
CA GLY A 62 32.75 5.68 8.95
C GLY A 62 33.78 4.58 9.28
N ASP A 63 33.36 3.35 9.61
CA ASP A 63 34.27 2.22 9.80
C ASP A 63 34.80 1.69 8.46
N ARG A 64 36.09 1.95 8.21
CA ARG A 64 36.81 1.47 7.05
C ARG A 64 36.88 -0.06 6.98
N GLN A 65 36.95 -0.77 8.11
CA GLN A 65 37.03 -2.24 8.09
C GLN A 65 35.72 -2.84 7.59
N GLU A 66 34.57 -2.49 8.16
CA GLU A 66 33.27 -2.97 7.66
C GLU A 66 33.03 -2.52 6.21
N THR A 67 33.44 -1.32 5.80
CA THR A 67 33.35 -0.90 4.39
C THR A 67 34.08 -1.86 3.43
N PHE A 68 35.28 -2.36 3.80
CA PHE A 68 35.99 -3.36 3.00
C PHE A 68 35.22 -4.70 2.94
N LYS A 69 34.54 -5.12 4.02
CA LYS A 69 33.71 -6.34 4.01
C LYS A 69 32.48 -6.14 3.12
N GLU A 70 31.76 -5.04 3.30
CA GLU A 70 30.50 -4.78 2.60
C GLU A 70 30.69 -4.55 1.09
N THR A 71 31.77 -3.88 0.69
CA THR A 71 32.15 -3.78 -0.73
C THR A 71 32.39 -5.16 -1.35
N VAL A 72 33.10 -6.05 -0.64
CA VAL A 72 33.37 -7.41 -1.12
C VAL A 72 32.08 -8.24 -1.18
N ARG A 73 31.20 -8.18 -0.16
CA ARG A 73 29.90 -8.86 -0.18
C ARG A 73 29.06 -8.44 -1.39
N ASN A 74 28.96 -7.13 -1.66
CA ASN A 74 28.20 -6.60 -2.79
C ASN A 74 28.78 -7.07 -4.13
N VAL A 75 30.10 -7.06 -4.30
CA VAL A 75 30.73 -7.60 -5.53
C VAL A 75 30.49 -9.09 -5.70
N LEU A 76 30.59 -9.88 -4.62
CA LEU A 76 30.37 -11.33 -4.68
C LEU A 76 28.98 -11.71 -5.19
N THR A 77 27.96 -10.84 -5.05
CA THR A 77 26.64 -11.09 -5.67
C THR A 77 26.74 -11.24 -7.20
N PHE A 78 27.54 -10.42 -7.89
CA PHE A 78 27.71 -10.48 -9.35
C PHE A 78 28.46 -11.74 -9.79
N TRP A 79 29.46 -12.18 -9.01
CA TRP A 79 30.22 -13.40 -9.31
C TRP A 79 29.40 -14.66 -9.02
N ASN A 80 28.59 -14.65 -7.96
CA ASN A 80 27.62 -15.70 -7.66
C ASN A 80 26.54 -15.81 -8.75
N LEU A 81 26.06 -14.69 -9.30
CA LEU A 81 25.15 -14.65 -10.45
C LEU A 81 25.80 -15.23 -11.71
N ALA A 82 27.07 -14.93 -11.95
CA ALA A 82 27.85 -15.48 -13.07
C ALA A 82 28.24 -16.96 -12.91
N ARG A 83 27.95 -17.60 -11.76
CA ARG A 83 28.34 -18.98 -11.39
C ARG A 83 29.86 -19.23 -11.31
N ILE A 84 30.69 -18.20 -11.41
CA ILE A 84 32.16 -18.31 -11.42
C ILE A 84 32.69 -18.36 -9.98
N LYS A 85 33.42 -19.44 -9.66
CA LYS A 85 34.12 -19.62 -8.38
C LYS A 85 35.12 -18.50 -8.13
N THR A 86 35.13 -17.96 -6.92
CA THR A 86 35.99 -16.83 -6.51
C THR A 86 37.06 -17.26 -5.51
N ILE A 87 38.12 -16.45 -5.38
CA ILE A 87 39.09 -16.56 -4.28
C ILE A 87 38.39 -16.31 -2.94
N SER A 88 39.01 -16.72 -1.84
CA SER A 88 38.45 -16.53 -0.49
C SER A 88 38.08 -15.06 -0.21
N GLU A 89 37.06 -14.83 0.62
CA GLU A 89 36.63 -13.46 0.96
C GLU A 89 37.78 -12.62 1.54
N ARG A 90 38.68 -13.26 2.30
CA ARG A 90 39.94 -12.66 2.76
C ARG A 90 40.82 -12.19 1.59
N GLY A 91 41.06 -13.05 0.59
CA GLY A 91 41.81 -12.69 -0.62
C GLY A 91 41.15 -11.57 -1.43
N CYS A 92 39.81 -11.55 -1.49
CA CYS A 92 39.05 -10.45 -2.11
C CYS A 92 39.28 -9.12 -1.36
N ARG A 93 39.23 -9.13 -0.02
CA ARG A 93 39.52 -7.95 0.80
C ARG A 93 40.98 -7.50 0.63
N GLU A 94 41.95 -8.41 0.68
CA GLU A 94 43.38 -8.09 0.44
C GLU A 94 43.61 -7.50 -0.96
N LYS A 95 42.92 -7.99 -2.00
CA LYS A 95 42.98 -7.43 -3.36
C LYS A 95 42.33 -6.04 -3.47
N LEU A 96 41.27 -5.80 -2.69
CA LEU A 96 40.61 -4.48 -2.61
C LEU A 96 41.47 -3.47 -1.85
N THR A 97 42.14 -3.89 -0.78
CA THR A 97 43.12 -3.07 -0.04
C THR A 97 44.24 -2.61 -0.96
N ARG A 98 44.86 -3.51 -1.72
CA ARG A 98 45.93 -3.16 -2.68
C ARG A 98 45.46 -2.17 -3.76
N LEU A 99 44.24 -2.33 -4.28
CA LEU A 99 43.64 -1.41 -5.26
C LEU A 99 43.43 -0.01 -4.66
N TRP A 100 42.93 0.07 -3.42
CA TRP A 100 42.77 1.33 -2.68
C TRP A 100 44.11 1.98 -2.32
N GLU A 101 45.13 1.19 -1.95
CA GLU A 101 46.48 1.69 -1.66
C GLU A 101 47.16 2.25 -2.92
N HIS A 102 47.05 1.58 -4.07
CA HIS A 102 47.54 2.09 -5.34
C HIS A 102 46.87 3.43 -5.69
N TRP A 103 45.53 3.50 -5.64
CA TRP A 103 44.79 4.75 -5.81
C TRP A 103 45.26 5.85 -4.84
N ARG A 104 45.42 5.52 -3.54
CA ARG A 104 45.80 6.48 -2.50
C ARG A 104 47.23 6.99 -2.67
N SER A 105 48.13 6.18 -3.22
CA SER A 105 49.49 6.62 -3.57
C SER A 105 49.48 7.66 -4.70
N LEU A 106 48.64 7.45 -5.72
CA LEU A 106 48.44 8.40 -6.82
C LEU A 106 47.72 9.67 -6.34
N GLN A 107 46.75 9.55 -5.43
CA GLN A 107 46.08 10.69 -4.80
C GLN A 107 47.07 11.56 -4.00
N LYS A 108 47.93 10.95 -3.18
CA LYS A 108 48.98 11.64 -2.41
C LYS A 108 50.03 12.31 -3.30
N SER A 109 50.26 11.78 -4.50
CA SER A 109 51.27 12.27 -5.44
C SER A 109 50.68 13.04 -6.62
N ARG A 110 49.40 13.45 -6.59
CA ARG A 110 48.69 14.08 -7.72
C ARG A 110 49.47 15.22 -8.41
N ASP A 111 50.21 16.01 -7.63
CA ASP A 111 50.95 17.19 -8.08
C ASP A 111 52.40 16.87 -8.53
N ARG A 112 52.82 15.58 -8.47
CA ARG A 112 54.18 15.09 -8.77
C ARG A 112 54.22 13.74 -9.50
N ALA A 113 53.07 13.15 -9.82
CA ALA A 113 52.98 11.83 -10.43
C ALA A 113 53.37 11.88 -11.91
N ALA A 114 54.23 10.94 -12.35
CA ALA A 114 54.51 10.76 -13.77
C ALA A 114 53.21 10.45 -14.53
N LYS A 115 52.95 11.17 -15.63
CA LYS A 115 51.70 11.08 -16.40
C LYS A 115 51.38 9.63 -16.79
N ASP A 116 52.38 8.87 -17.20
CA ASP A 116 52.25 7.48 -17.64
C ASP A 116 51.72 6.56 -16.53
N LYS A 117 52.07 6.82 -15.27
CA LYS A 117 51.53 6.07 -14.11
C LYS A 117 50.06 6.39 -13.86
N VAL A 118 49.67 7.65 -14.06
CA VAL A 118 48.27 8.09 -13.94
C VAL A 118 47.42 7.52 -15.07
N GLU A 119 47.92 7.52 -16.31
CA GLU A 119 47.19 7.01 -17.48
C GLU A 119 47.09 5.48 -17.47
N ASN A 120 48.16 4.78 -17.11
CA ASN A 120 48.14 3.33 -16.88
C ASN A 120 47.09 2.96 -15.80
N PHE A 121 47.06 3.68 -14.67
CA PHE A 121 46.01 3.44 -13.66
C PHE A 121 44.60 3.71 -14.18
N LYS A 122 44.37 4.79 -14.95
CA LYS A 122 43.07 5.03 -15.61
C LYS A 122 42.67 3.88 -16.54
N SER A 123 43.59 3.36 -17.36
CA SER A 123 43.29 2.22 -18.25
C SER A 123 42.96 0.94 -17.46
N GLN A 124 43.61 0.71 -16.32
CA GLN A 124 43.29 -0.40 -15.42
C GLN A 124 41.93 -0.26 -14.73
N LEU A 125 41.45 0.96 -14.49
CA LEU A 125 40.18 1.19 -13.77
C LEU A 125 38.97 0.59 -14.49
N ASP A 126 38.93 0.60 -15.82
CA ASP A 126 37.78 0.10 -16.60
C ASP A 126 37.90 -1.39 -16.99
N LEU A 127 39.00 -2.04 -16.60
CA LEU A 127 39.14 -3.50 -16.65
C LEU A 127 38.32 -4.19 -15.56
N LEU A 128 38.10 -5.49 -15.74
CA LEU A 128 37.50 -6.38 -14.75
C LEU A 128 38.28 -6.35 -13.42
N TRP A 129 37.59 -6.17 -12.30
CA TRP A 129 38.16 -6.45 -10.99
C TRP A 129 38.09 -7.96 -10.73
N ASP A 130 39.01 -8.69 -11.36
CA ASP A 130 39.00 -10.16 -11.38
C ASP A 130 39.25 -10.71 -9.97
N ILE A 131 38.29 -11.47 -9.44
CA ILE A 131 38.40 -12.21 -8.17
C ILE A 131 38.10 -13.70 -8.35
N GLY A 132 38.12 -14.22 -9.58
CA GLY A 132 37.91 -15.63 -9.86
C GLY A 132 39.05 -16.50 -9.30
N ALA A 133 38.72 -17.72 -8.87
CA ALA A 133 39.70 -18.67 -8.37
C ALA A 133 40.64 -19.17 -9.49
N PRO A 134 41.88 -19.62 -9.18
CA PRO A 134 42.77 -20.21 -10.17
C PRO A 134 42.15 -21.42 -10.89
N ASP A 135 41.37 -22.22 -10.16
CA ASP A 135 40.68 -23.42 -10.65
C ASP A 135 39.24 -23.14 -11.14
N ALA A 136 38.84 -21.88 -11.32
CA ALA A 136 37.45 -21.54 -11.65
C ALA A 136 36.98 -22.07 -13.02
N VAL A 137 37.88 -22.27 -13.98
CA VAL A 137 37.55 -22.91 -15.27
C VAL A 137 37.33 -24.41 -15.06
N GLU A 138 38.25 -25.08 -14.35
CA GLU A 138 38.11 -26.49 -14.00
C GLU A 138 36.85 -26.79 -13.17
N ASP A 139 36.42 -25.86 -12.32
CA ASP A 139 35.20 -25.99 -11.52
C ASP A 139 33.94 -26.00 -12.41
N ILE A 140 33.89 -25.15 -13.44
CA ILE A 140 32.84 -25.14 -14.47
C ILE A 140 32.88 -26.44 -15.30
N GLU A 141 34.06 -26.88 -15.72
CA GLU A 141 34.25 -28.14 -16.47
C GLU A 141 33.80 -29.37 -15.67
N LYS A 142 34.13 -29.44 -14.37
CA LYS A 142 33.79 -30.55 -13.47
C LYS A 142 32.32 -30.49 -13.00
N ASN A 143 31.62 -29.37 -13.18
CA ASN A 143 30.23 -29.19 -12.77
C ASN A 143 29.30 -30.19 -13.50
N ARG A 144 28.60 -31.04 -12.75
CA ARG A 144 27.72 -32.10 -13.30
C ARG A 144 26.29 -31.62 -13.58
N LEU A 145 25.96 -30.36 -13.34
CA LEU A 145 24.61 -29.79 -13.56
C LEU A 145 24.47 -29.02 -14.89
N LEU A 146 25.60 -28.57 -15.45
CA LEU A 146 25.71 -27.88 -16.74
C LEU A 146 25.84 -28.89 -17.89
N THR A 147 25.21 -28.61 -19.03
CA THR A 147 25.47 -29.31 -20.29
C THR A 147 26.82 -28.89 -20.88
N PRO A 148 27.40 -29.64 -21.84
CA PRO A 148 28.64 -29.21 -22.52
C PRO A 148 28.52 -27.83 -23.18
N ALA A 149 27.34 -27.47 -23.71
CA ALA A 149 27.07 -26.17 -24.29
C ALA A 149 27.06 -25.06 -23.21
N ASP A 150 26.37 -25.28 -22.07
CA ASP A 150 26.32 -24.30 -20.97
C ASP A 150 27.74 -24.04 -20.40
N LYS A 151 28.58 -25.09 -20.32
CA LYS A 151 29.98 -24.96 -19.88
C LYS A 151 30.79 -24.08 -20.83
N GLN A 152 30.68 -24.35 -22.14
CA GLN A 152 31.38 -23.55 -23.14
C GLN A 152 30.93 -22.08 -23.11
N GLN A 153 29.65 -21.81 -22.82
CA GLN A 153 29.11 -20.46 -22.65
C GLN A 153 29.62 -19.78 -21.38
N ASP A 154 29.59 -20.44 -20.22
CA ASP A 154 30.10 -19.87 -18.95
C ASP A 154 31.63 -19.59 -19.03
N ILE A 155 32.40 -20.47 -19.69
CA ILE A 155 33.85 -20.28 -19.94
C ILE A 155 34.09 -19.13 -20.92
N ALA A 156 33.37 -19.09 -22.05
CA ALA A 156 33.49 -18.01 -23.04
C ALA A 156 33.09 -16.66 -22.46
N PHE A 157 32.05 -16.60 -21.62
CA PHE A 157 31.68 -15.41 -20.87
C PHE A 157 32.83 -14.96 -19.96
N TYR A 158 33.42 -15.86 -19.16
CA TYR A 158 34.51 -15.48 -18.26
C TYR A 158 35.76 -14.99 -19.01
N GLN A 159 36.08 -15.59 -20.16
CA GLN A 159 37.16 -15.13 -21.04
C GLN A 159 36.85 -13.76 -21.67
N ASP A 160 35.63 -13.56 -22.18
CA ASP A 160 35.16 -12.26 -22.67
C ASP A 160 35.26 -11.16 -21.60
N GLN A 161 34.81 -11.44 -20.37
CA GLN A 161 34.86 -10.47 -19.28
C GLN A 161 36.29 -10.09 -18.87
N ARG A 162 37.31 -10.89 -19.22
CA ARG A 162 38.74 -10.55 -19.09
C ARG A 162 39.31 -9.77 -20.29
N GLY A 163 38.66 -9.85 -21.45
CA GLY A 163 39.08 -9.22 -22.71
C GLY A 163 38.24 -8.00 -23.11
N GLU A 164 37.49 -8.11 -24.20
CA GLU A 164 36.67 -7.02 -24.77
C GLU A 164 35.36 -6.74 -24.01
N ARG A 165 34.93 -7.67 -23.16
CA ARG A 165 33.78 -7.55 -22.26
C ARG A 165 32.47 -7.27 -23.00
N LYS A 166 32.25 -7.90 -24.15
CA LYS A 166 31.07 -7.76 -25.02
C LYS A 166 29.85 -8.53 -24.49
N ALA A 167 30.02 -9.61 -23.74
CA ALA A 167 28.93 -10.44 -23.22
C ALA A 167 28.24 -9.85 -21.97
N PHE A 168 27.03 -10.33 -21.67
CA PHE A 168 26.17 -9.86 -20.58
C PHE A 168 25.42 -11.04 -19.93
N MET A 169 25.18 -10.98 -18.62
CA MET A 169 24.39 -11.95 -17.85
C MET A 169 22.88 -11.74 -18.07
N SER A 170 22.17 -12.76 -18.58
CA SER A 170 20.75 -12.70 -18.95
C SER A 170 19.80 -13.14 -17.81
N GLY A 171 19.94 -12.55 -16.62
CA GLY A 171 19.12 -12.84 -15.45
C GLY A 171 19.37 -14.22 -14.82
N ASN A 172 18.53 -14.61 -13.86
CA ASN A 172 18.73 -15.85 -13.09
C ASN A 172 18.25 -17.08 -13.88
N ASP A 173 19.17 -18.00 -14.14
CA ASP A 173 18.85 -19.33 -14.70
C ASP A 173 18.03 -20.17 -13.70
N LYS A 174 16.70 -20.09 -13.84
CA LYS A 174 15.73 -20.83 -13.02
C LYS A 174 15.85 -22.35 -13.19
N ILE A 175 16.35 -22.84 -14.32
CA ILE A 175 16.49 -24.27 -14.60
C ILE A 175 17.70 -24.82 -13.85
N PHE A 176 18.86 -24.17 -13.93
CA PHE A 176 20.04 -24.50 -13.15
C PHE A 176 19.82 -24.34 -11.65
N ALA A 177 19.15 -23.27 -11.21
CA ALA A 177 18.80 -23.10 -9.79
C ALA A 177 17.93 -24.25 -9.26
N ALA A 178 16.94 -24.71 -10.06
CA ALA A 178 16.11 -25.86 -9.70
C ALA A 178 16.88 -27.20 -9.73
N LYS A 179 17.86 -27.38 -10.64
CA LYS A 179 18.79 -28.52 -10.65
C LYS A 179 19.66 -28.54 -9.38
N LYS A 180 20.28 -27.40 -9.03
CA LYS A 180 21.17 -27.25 -7.87
C LYS A 180 20.43 -27.52 -6.56
N ARG A 181 19.26 -26.91 -6.35
CA ARG A 181 18.44 -27.17 -5.16
C ARG A 181 18.05 -28.64 -5.02
N LYS A 182 17.69 -29.32 -6.13
CA LYS A 182 17.42 -30.77 -6.13
C LYS A 182 18.64 -31.63 -5.77
N GLN A 183 19.86 -31.17 -6.01
CA GLN A 183 21.09 -31.85 -5.57
C GLN A 183 21.34 -31.60 -4.07
N GLU A 184 21.19 -30.36 -3.61
CA GLU A 184 21.34 -29.98 -2.20
C GLU A 184 20.31 -30.72 -1.32
N GLU A 185 19.04 -30.74 -1.74
CA GLU A 185 17.96 -31.54 -1.12
C GLU A 185 18.27 -33.05 -1.08
N ARG A 186 19.09 -33.59 -1.98
CA ARG A 186 19.51 -35.01 -1.99
C ARG A 186 20.68 -35.25 -1.04
N VAL A 187 21.70 -34.39 -1.07
CA VAL A 187 22.86 -34.47 -0.17
C VAL A 187 22.44 -34.33 1.29
N GLU A 188 21.51 -33.41 1.59
CA GLU A 188 21.01 -33.24 2.95
C GLU A 188 20.13 -34.43 3.41
N LYS A 189 19.37 -35.04 2.50
CA LYS A 189 18.65 -36.30 2.76
C LYS A 189 19.58 -37.52 2.90
N GLN A 190 20.81 -37.46 2.38
CA GLN A 190 21.84 -38.48 2.63
C GLN A 190 22.53 -38.24 3.98
N ARG A 191 22.92 -37.00 4.29
CA ARG A 191 23.46 -36.61 5.62
C ARG A 191 22.50 -36.96 6.76
N SER A 192 21.23 -36.59 6.66
CA SER A 192 20.21 -36.92 7.68
C SER A 192 19.85 -38.41 7.76
N LYS A 193 20.24 -39.23 6.76
CA LYS A 193 20.21 -40.70 6.86
C LYS A 193 21.45 -41.24 7.55
N GLN A 194 22.65 -40.80 7.19
CA GLN A 194 23.90 -41.22 7.84
C GLN A 194 23.92 -40.84 9.33
N GLY A 195 23.47 -39.63 9.68
CA GLY A 195 23.31 -39.19 11.07
C GLY A 195 22.23 -39.93 11.87
N ARG A 196 21.38 -40.75 11.21
CA ARG A 196 20.43 -41.65 11.88
C ARG A 196 20.91 -43.10 11.97
N PHE A 197 21.83 -43.52 11.11
CA PHE A 197 22.41 -44.88 11.15
C PHE A 197 23.49 -45.04 12.22
N ALA A 198 24.08 -43.96 12.72
CA ALA A 198 25.08 -43.99 13.79
C ALA A 198 24.50 -44.15 15.22
N ALA A 199 23.20 -44.43 15.36
CA ALA A 199 22.48 -44.34 16.64
C ALA A 199 21.82 -45.65 17.12
N CYS A 200 21.77 -46.71 16.31
CA CYS A 200 21.21 -48.01 16.70
C CYS A 200 21.93 -49.18 16.02
N GLU A 201 22.52 -50.05 16.84
CA GLU A 201 22.74 -51.47 16.54
C GLU A 201 22.16 -52.33 17.70
N PRO A 202 21.91 -53.64 17.52
CA PRO A 202 20.56 -54.14 17.79
C PRO A 202 20.45 -55.18 18.92
N SER A 203 19.20 -55.51 19.26
CA SER A 203 18.83 -56.77 19.93
C SER A 203 17.55 -57.39 19.32
N SER A 204 17.49 -58.72 19.37
CA SER A 204 16.36 -59.58 18.99
C SER A 204 15.14 -59.42 19.97
N SER A 205 13.94 -59.96 19.74
CA SER A 205 13.61 -61.25 19.11
C SER A 205 12.19 -61.38 18.51
N ASP A 206 11.96 -62.56 17.92
CA ASP A 206 10.78 -63.03 17.18
C ASP A 206 9.55 -63.41 18.03
N SER A 207 8.35 -63.43 17.42
CA SER A 207 7.20 -64.34 17.70
C SER A 207 5.93 -63.98 16.89
N ARG A 208 5.20 -65.00 16.42
CA ARG A 208 3.89 -64.94 15.73
C ARG A 208 2.88 -65.85 16.46
N PRO A 209 1.54 -65.62 16.41
CA PRO A 209 0.68 -66.53 15.61
C PRO A 209 -0.62 -65.85 15.06
N GLN A 210 -1.64 -66.65 14.71
CA GLN A 210 -3.00 -66.26 14.24
C GLN A 210 -4.06 -66.91 15.19
N THR A 211 -5.37 -67.17 14.97
CA THR A 211 -6.35 -67.27 13.83
C THR A 211 -7.75 -67.51 14.52
N SER A 212 -8.97 -67.38 13.98
CA SER A 212 -9.64 -66.80 12.78
C SER A 212 -11.17 -67.07 12.86
N VAL A 213 -12.02 -66.37 12.08
CA VAL A 213 -13.50 -66.57 11.92
C VAL A 213 -14.34 -66.45 13.23
N VAL A 214 -15.69 -66.40 13.28
CA VAL A 214 -16.82 -66.62 12.33
C VAL A 214 -17.82 -65.43 12.40
N ALA A 215 -18.83 -65.38 11.53
CA ALA A 215 -19.96 -64.42 11.56
C ALA A 215 -21.29 -65.12 11.97
N ASP A 216 -22.36 -64.35 12.23
CA ASP A 216 -23.71 -64.67 11.70
C ASP A 216 -24.77 -63.55 11.88
N THR A 217 -25.78 -63.59 11.01
CA THR A 217 -27.04 -62.79 10.97
C THR A 217 -28.10 -63.66 10.27
N PRO A 218 -29.38 -63.68 10.69
CA PRO A 218 -30.37 -62.64 10.36
C PRO A 218 -31.22 -62.25 11.62
N THR A 219 -32.43 -61.67 11.62
CA THR A 219 -33.46 -61.41 10.58
C THR A 219 -34.33 -60.19 10.94
N GLU A 220 -35.21 -59.79 10.02
CA GLU A 220 -36.26 -58.77 10.15
C GLU A 220 -37.59 -59.37 10.69
N VAL A 221 -38.56 -58.51 11.06
CA VAL A 221 -39.95 -58.45 10.55
C VAL A 221 -40.64 -57.20 11.15
N GLU A 222 -41.55 -56.57 10.40
CA GLU A 222 -42.26 -55.32 10.74
C GLU A 222 -43.70 -55.53 11.27
N MET A 223 -44.48 -54.43 11.31
CA MET A 223 -45.94 -54.31 11.48
C MET A 223 -46.54 -54.44 12.89
N GLU A 224 -47.68 -53.82 13.21
CA GLU A 224 -48.24 -52.49 12.88
C GLU A 224 -49.41 -52.20 13.86
N LYS A 225 -49.67 -50.92 14.19
CA LYS A 225 -50.96 -50.30 14.62
C LYS A 225 -51.82 -51.06 15.69
N LYS A 226 -52.26 -50.46 16.80
CA LYS A 226 -53.11 -49.24 16.95
C LYS A 226 -53.34 -49.01 18.50
N ASP A 227 -54.10 -48.08 19.09
CA ASP A 227 -55.01 -47.00 18.65
C ASP A 227 -55.17 -45.90 19.75
N THR A 228 -55.98 -44.87 19.47
CA THR A 228 -56.74 -43.99 20.40
C THR A 228 -56.20 -43.63 21.80
N ALA A 229 -55.81 -42.36 21.99
CA ALA A 229 -56.22 -41.53 23.15
C ALA A 229 -55.94 -40.03 22.88
N ILE A 230 -56.79 -39.14 23.42
CA ILE A 230 -56.77 -37.67 23.23
C ILE A 230 -57.24 -37.01 24.55
N GLN A 231 -56.71 -35.90 25.07
CA GLN A 231 -55.62 -35.01 24.62
C GLN A 231 -54.47 -35.06 25.69
N PRO A 232 -53.94 -34.02 26.39
CA PRO A 232 -53.95 -32.55 26.23
C PRO A 232 -52.68 -32.00 25.54
N GLY A 233 -52.71 -30.72 25.18
CA GLY A 233 -51.64 -30.01 24.46
C GLY A 233 -50.29 -29.97 25.19
N ARG A 234 -49.42 -30.95 24.92
CA ARG A 234 -48.00 -30.83 25.21
C ARG A 234 -47.38 -29.76 24.30
N TYR A 235 -46.65 -28.81 24.89
CA TYR A 235 -45.58 -28.13 24.16
C TYR A 235 -44.61 -29.20 23.68
N THR A 236 -44.61 -29.50 22.38
CA THR A 236 -43.69 -30.47 21.81
C THR A 236 -42.30 -29.88 21.85
N SER A 237 -41.48 -30.38 22.78
CA SER A 237 -40.03 -30.24 22.71
C SER A 237 -39.62 -30.70 21.30
N LYS A 238 -39.13 -29.76 20.49
CA LYS A 238 -38.76 -30.06 19.11
C LYS A 238 -37.68 -31.13 19.16
N HIS A 239 -37.87 -32.20 18.40
CA HIS A 239 -36.92 -33.31 18.36
C HIS A 239 -35.49 -32.77 18.16
N PRO A 240 -34.50 -33.20 18.97
CA PRO A 240 -33.19 -32.53 19.04
C PRO A 240 -32.40 -32.60 17.72
N TYR A 241 -32.80 -33.50 16.81
CA TYR A 241 -32.28 -33.62 15.45
C TYR A 241 -33.36 -33.27 14.43
N VAL A 242 -32.97 -32.55 13.37
CA VAL A 242 -33.80 -32.25 12.20
C VAL A 242 -33.27 -33.04 11.01
N THR A 243 -34.17 -33.69 10.26
CA THR A 243 -33.81 -34.44 9.05
C THR A 243 -33.34 -33.50 7.94
N VAL A 244 -32.13 -33.70 7.43
CA VAL A 244 -31.56 -32.95 6.31
C VAL A 244 -30.94 -33.94 5.32
N GLN A 245 -31.29 -33.82 4.04
CA GLN A 245 -30.64 -34.58 2.97
C GLN A 245 -29.36 -33.86 2.53
N LEU A 246 -28.24 -34.58 2.43
CA LEU A 246 -26.94 -34.03 2.05
C LEU A 246 -26.42 -34.71 0.78
N PRO A 247 -25.89 -33.96 -0.21
CA PRO A 247 -25.41 -34.54 -1.45
C PRO A 247 -24.10 -35.32 -1.23
N ARG A 248 -24.01 -36.54 -1.79
CA ARG A 248 -22.77 -37.36 -1.82
C ARG A 248 -21.54 -36.66 -2.41
N ARG A 249 -21.73 -35.50 -3.07
CA ARG A 249 -20.66 -34.66 -3.64
C ARG A 249 -20.47 -33.32 -2.92
N ILE A 250 -20.90 -33.16 -1.67
CA ILE A 250 -20.92 -31.92 -0.87
C ILE A 250 -19.76 -30.91 -1.07
N LEU A 251 -18.51 -31.35 -1.29
CA LEU A 251 -17.37 -30.47 -1.64
C LEU A 251 -17.50 -29.75 -3.01
N GLN A 252 -18.51 -30.07 -3.80
CA GLN A 252 -18.82 -29.47 -5.11
C GLN A 252 -19.88 -28.36 -5.01
N GLU A 253 -20.55 -28.18 -3.86
CA GLU A 253 -21.61 -27.18 -3.71
C GLU A 253 -21.09 -25.74 -3.81
N PRO A 254 -21.73 -24.85 -4.61
CA PRO A 254 -21.30 -23.46 -4.79
C PRO A 254 -21.08 -22.70 -3.47
N ALA A 255 -22.09 -22.64 -2.61
CA ALA A 255 -22.06 -21.94 -1.33
C ALA A 255 -20.86 -22.37 -0.45
N LEU A 256 -20.61 -23.68 -0.33
CA LEU A 256 -19.50 -24.20 0.48
C LEU A 256 -18.13 -23.81 -0.10
N LYS A 257 -17.96 -23.87 -1.43
CA LYS A 257 -16.70 -23.48 -2.08
C LYS A 257 -16.44 -21.98 -1.93
N GLU A 258 -17.46 -21.14 -2.17
CA GLU A 258 -17.30 -19.69 -2.13
C GLU A 258 -17.11 -19.18 -0.69
N LEU A 259 -17.84 -19.73 0.28
CA LEU A 259 -17.66 -19.42 1.70
C LEU A 259 -16.27 -19.86 2.21
N ALA A 260 -15.79 -21.04 1.81
CA ALA A 260 -14.46 -21.51 2.16
C ALA A 260 -13.33 -20.67 1.53
N ASP A 261 -13.52 -20.16 0.31
CA ASP A 261 -12.62 -19.16 -0.26
C ASP A 261 -12.69 -17.83 0.52
N ARG A 262 -13.88 -17.26 0.74
CA ARG A 262 -14.07 -16.00 1.50
C ARG A 262 -13.46 -16.05 2.91
N LEU A 263 -13.64 -17.16 3.62
CA LEU A 263 -13.12 -17.37 4.98
C LEU A 263 -11.64 -17.83 5.01
N ARG A 264 -11.04 -18.09 3.84
CA ARG A 264 -9.64 -18.54 3.66
C ARG A 264 -9.34 -19.94 4.21
N ILE A 265 -10.36 -20.79 4.30
CA ILE A 265 -10.26 -22.17 4.78
C ILE A 265 -9.47 -22.99 3.75
N SER A 266 -8.41 -23.69 4.17
CA SER A 266 -7.60 -24.51 3.25
C SER A 266 -8.35 -25.76 2.75
N ASN A 267 -7.76 -26.43 1.75
CA ASN A 267 -8.30 -27.70 1.21
C ASN A 267 -8.18 -28.89 2.18
N ASN A 268 -7.51 -28.73 3.33
CA ASN A 268 -7.53 -29.73 4.41
C ASN A 268 -8.66 -29.39 5.38
N GLU A 269 -8.68 -28.16 5.90
CA GLU A 269 -9.64 -27.72 6.91
C GLU A 269 -11.09 -27.84 6.43
N ILE A 270 -11.39 -27.52 5.16
CA ILE A 270 -12.73 -27.69 4.60
C ILE A 270 -13.19 -29.16 4.62
N VAL A 271 -12.27 -30.11 4.39
CA VAL A 271 -12.55 -31.55 4.43
C VAL A 271 -12.73 -32.02 5.87
N SER A 272 -11.90 -31.54 6.80
CA SER A 272 -12.02 -31.82 8.24
C SER A 272 -13.33 -31.29 8.83
N VAL A 273 -13.74 -30.06 8.49
CA VAL A 273 -15.00 -29.45 8.96
C VAL A 273 -16.20 -30.22 8.41
N VAL A 274 -16.22 -30.53 7.11
CA VAL A 274 -17.29 -31.33 6.49
C VAL A 274 -17.36 -32.73 7.10
N ALA A 275 -16.22 -33.40 7.28
CA ALA A 275 -16.18 -34.72 7.91
C ALA A 275 -16.68 -34.68 9.36
N ALA A 276 -16.30 -33.67 10.15
CA ALA A 276 -16.80 -33.49 11.51
C ALA A 276 -18.32 -33.32 11.54
N VAL A 277 -18.90 -32.45 10.69
CA VAL A 277 -20.35 -32.25 10.59
C VAL A 277 -21.08 -33.55 10.22
N LEU A 278 -20.55 -34.32 9.27
CA LEU A 278 -21.12 -35.63 8.89
C LEU A 278 -21.05 -36.65 10.04
N ARG A 279 -19.97 -36.65 10.83
CA ARG A 279 -19.84 -37.51 12.02
C ARG A 279 -20.68 -37.04 13.22
N SER A 280 -21.19 -35.81 13.21
CA SER A 280 -22.16 -35.29 14.19
C SER A 280 -23.63 -35.61 13.87
N ALA A 281 -23.91 -36.28 12.75
CA ALA A 281 -25.24 -36.82 12.47
C ALA A 281 -25.62 -37.94 13.46
N ASN A 282 -26.92 -38.27 13.53
CA ASN A 282 -27.42 -39.38 14.32
C ASN A 282 -28.34 -40.27 13.44
N PRO A 283 -27.92 -41.51 13.08
CA PRO A 283 -26.62 -42.12 13.36
C PRO A 283 -25.45 -41.37 12.67
N PRO A 284 -24.20 -41.49 13.18
CA PRO A 284 -23.03 -40.83 12.59
C PRO A 284 -22.79 -41.27 11.14
N GLY A 285 -22.77 -40.31 10.21
CA GLY A 285 -22.65 -40.60 8.78
C GLY A 285 -21.36 -41.34 8.44
N ASP A 286 -21.46 -42.36 7.58
CA ASP A 286 -20.28 -42.98 6.99
C ASP A 286 -19.64 -42.01 5.98
N LEU A 287 -18.33 -41.80 6.11
CA LEU A 287 -17.57 -40.94 5.23
C LEU A 287 -17.27 -41.61 3.88
N SER A 288 -17.42 -42.94 3.75
CA SER A 288 -17.20 -43.66 2.48
C SER A 288 -18.26 -43.32 1.41
N GLU A 289 -19.49 -43.01 1.82
CA GLU A 289 -20.57 -42.63 0.90
C GLU A 289 -20.36 -41.26 0.22
N PHE A 290 -19.54 -40.39 0.83
CA PHE A 290 -19.31 -39.03 0.38
C PHE A 290 -17.96 -38.90 -0.32
N ARG A 291 -17.88 -38.11 -1.41
CA ARG A 291 -16.64 -37.89 -2.18
C ARG A 291 -15.68 -36.89 -1.50
N ILE A 292 -15.45 -37.04 -0.20
CA ILE A 292 -14.59 -36.18 0.62
C ILE A 292 -13.12 -36.52 0.43
N SER A 293 -12.39 -35.65 -0.28
CA SER A 293 -10.93 -35.68 -0.29
C SER A 293 -10.35 -34.29 -0.54
N ARG A 294 -9.12 -34.06 -0.07
CA ARG A 294 -8.34 -32.82 -0.33
C ARG A 294 -8.27 -32.49 -1.82
N GLU A 295 -8.10 -33.50 -2.67
CA GLU A 295 -7.95 -33.36 -4.11
C GLU A 295 -9.30 -33.22 -4.84
N THR A 296 -10.40 -33.66 -4.23
CA THR A 296 -11.76 -33.28 -4.65
C THR A 296 -11.98 -31.79 -4.37
N ALA A 297 -11.73 -31.33 -3.14
CA ALA A 297 -11.89 -29.92 -2.74
C ALA A 297 -11.03 -28.99 -3.60
N ARG A 298 -9.75 -29.31 -3.80
CA ARG A 298 -8.81 -28.53 -4.62
C ARG A 298 -9.32 -28.35 -6.05
N ARG A 299 -9.71 -29.44 -6.72
CA ARG A 299 -10.19 -29.39 -8.12
C ARG A 299 -11.55 -28.71 -8.25
N ALA A 300 -12.48 -28.97 -7.32
CA ALA A 300 -13.79 -28.32 -7.31
C ALA A 300 -13.68 -26.80 -7.15
N ARG A 301 -12.86 -26.31 -6.20
CA ARG A 301 -12.60 -24.87 -6.01
C ARG A 301 -11.86 -24.27 -7.20
N ALA A 302 -10.79 -24.91 -7.70
CA ALA A 302 -10.04 -24.42 -8.86
C ALA A 302 -10.85 -24.38 -10.17
N SER A 303 -11.93 -25.17 -10.29
CA SER A 303 -12.89 -25.03 -11.40
C SER A 303 -13.89 -23.91 -11.14
N HIS A 304 -14.46 -23.85 -9.93
CA HIS A 304 -15.48 -22.85 -9.56
C HIS A 304 -14.96 -21.42 -9.60
N ARG A 305 -13.73 -21.18 -9.12
CA ARG A 305 -13.06 -19.87 -9.17
C ARG A 305 -12.98 -19.32 -10.59
N ARG A 306 -12.46 -20.14 -11.53
CA ARG A 306 -12.33 -19.77 -12.94
C ARG A 306 -13.69 -19.50 -13.59
N GLN A 307 -14.70 -20.31 -13.28
CA GLN A 307 -16.07 -20.08 -13.76
C GLN A 307 -16.64 -18.75 -13.23
N VAL A 308 -16.54 -18.49 -11.92
CA VAL A 308 -17.03 -17.25 -11.29
C VAL A 308 -16.26 -16.02 -11.76
N ALA A 309 -14.97 -16.14 -12.08
CA ALA A 309 -14.16 -15.06 -12.64
C ALA A 309 -14.49 -14.80 -14.12
N ALA A 310 -14.67 -15.85 -14.93
CA ALA A 310 -15.09 -15.73 -16.33
C ALA A 310 -16.46 -15.06 -16.45
N THR A 311 -17.48 -15.57 -15.74
CA THR A 311 -18.83 -14.99 -15.74
C THR A 311 -18.85 -13.54 -15.23
N GLN A 312 -17.95 -13.16 -14.32
CA GLN A 312 -17.81 -11.74 -13.93
C GLN A 312 -17.16 -10.85 -14.98
N ARG A 313 -16.28 -11.40 -15.83
CA ARG A 313 -15.65 -10.65 -16.94
C ARG A 313 -16.59 -10.56 -18.15
N GLU A 314 -17.38 -11.61 -18.38
CA GLU A 314 -18.46 -11.66 -19.38
C GLU A 314 -19.63 -10.71 -19.03
N ALA A 315 -20.02 -10.64 -17.75
CA ALA A 315 -21.10 -9.76 -17.29
C ALA A 315 -20.64 -8.32 -16.96
N PHE A 316 -19.37 -7.98 -17.19
CA PHE A 316 -18.85 -6.64 -16.90
C PHE A 316 -19.06 -5.69 -18.08
N THR A 317 -19.87 -4.67 -17.85
CA THR A 317 -19.93 -3.48 -18.72
C THR A 317 -19.03 -2.38 -18.15
N PRO A 318 -18.05 -1.85 -18.91
CA PRO A 318 -17.25 -0.70 -18.49
C PRO A 318 -18.14 0.51 -18.15
N PRO A 319 -17.96 1.18 -17.00
CA PRO A 319 -18.74 2.36 -16.67
C PRO A 319 -18.52 3.49 -17.69
N PRO A 320 -19.54 4.33 -17.99
CA PRO A 320 -19.30 5.58 -18.70
C PRO A 320 -18.45 6.53 -17.84
N HIS A 321 -17.58 7.31 -18.48
CA HIS A 321 -16.70 8.31 -17.86
C HIS A 321 -15.87 7.78 -16.67
N ALA A 322 -15.20 6.64 -16.88
CA ALA A 322 -14.59 5.85 -15.83
C ALA A 322 -13.40 6.55 -15.14
N VAL A 323 -13.32 6.35 -13.82
CA VAL A 323 -12.16 6.69 -12.97
C VAL A 323 -11.34 5.43 -12.73
N VAL A 324 -10.04 5.47 -13.05
CA VAL A 324 -9.09 4.39 -12.73
C VAL A 324 -8.38 4.71 -11.41
N HIS A 325 -8.23 3.69 -10.57
CA HIS A 325 -7.57 3.76 -9.27
C HIS A 325 -6.44 2.73 -9.17
N TRP A 326 -5.34 3.10 -8.52
CA TRP A 326 -4.29 2.14 -8.17
C TRP A 326 -3.56 2.47 -6.87
N ASP A 327 -3.11 1.42 -6.19
CA ASP A 327 -2.22 1.45 -5.02
C ASP A 327 -1.22 0.29 -5.13
N GLY A 328 -0.01 0.48 -4.58
CA GLY A 328 1.11 -0.45 -4.73
C GLY A 328 1.86 -0.67 -3.42
N LYS A 329 2.02 -1.94 -3.02
CA LYS A 329 2.62 -2.32 -1.74
C LYS A 329 3.62 -3.45 -1.89
N LEU A 330 4.73 -3.34 -1.16
CA LEU A 330 5.70 -4.42 -0.98
C LEU A 330 5.11 -5.45 0.00
N VAL A 331 5.05 -6.73 -0.40
CA VAL A 331 4.50 -7.82 0.40
C VAL A 331 5.40 -9.05 0.34
N LYS A 332 5.33 -9.90 1.36
CA LYS A 332 6.04 -11.19 1.37
C LYS A 332 5.20 -12.25 0.70
N ASN A 333 5.78 -12.91 -0.29
CA ASN A 333 5.13 -13.99 -1.03
C ASN A 333 5.20 -15.32 -0.28
N VAL A 334 4.68 -16.40 -0.89
CA VAL A 334 4.57 -17.73 -0.26
C VAL A 334 5.90 -18.50 -0.13
N VAL A 335 7.02 -17.84 -0.46
CA VAL A 335 8.41 -18.27 -0.26
C VAL A 335 9.13 -17.37 0.77
N GLY A 336 8.53 -16.23 1.15
CA GLY A 336 9.09 -15.24 2.07
C GLY A 336 9.85 -14.09 1.39
N GLU A 337 9.98 -14.14 0.06
CA GLU A 337 10.60 -13.09 -0.75
C GLU A 337 9.69 -11.85 -0.82
N GLU A 338 10.29 -10.65 -0.88
CA GLU A 338 9.55 -9.40 -0.97
C GLU A 338 9.28 -9.04 -2.44
N GLU A 339 8.00 -8.95 -2.81
CA GLU A 339 7.53 -8.59 -4.15
C GLU A 339 6.59 -7.38 -4.09
N HIS A 340 6.67 -6.48 -5.07
CA HIS A 340 5.69 -5.41 -5.18
C HIS A 340 4.39 -5.97 -5.80
N ARG A 341 3.25 -5.68 -5.17
CA ARG A 341 1.91 -5.95 -5.67
C ARG A 341 1.17 -4.65 -5.89
N GLN A 342 0.44 -4.54 -6.99
CA GLN A 342 -0.35 -3.36 -7.32
C GLN A 342 -1.80 -3.74 -7.56
N ALA A 343 -2.71 -3.17 -6.77
CA ALA A 343 -4.14 -3.34 -6.94
C ALA A 343 -4.68 -2.26 -7.89
N ILE A 344 -5.48 -2.67 -8.87
CA ILE A 344 -5.99 -1.80 -9.93
C ILE A 344 -7.51 -1.93 -9.97
N PHE A 345 -8.20 -0.80 -9.88
CA PHE A 345 -9.66 -0.70 -9.79
C PHE A 345 -10.19 0.29 -10.82
N ILE A 346 -11.47 0.14 -11.15
CA ILE A 346 -12.23 1.13 -11.91
C ILE A 346 -13.50 1.50 -11.12
N SER A 347 -13.98 2.73 -11.27
CA SER A 347 -15.30 3.15 -10.78
C SER A 347 -15.94 4.17 -11.70
N GLY A 348 -17.24 4.36 -11.50
CA GLY A 348 -18.12 5.24 -12.28
C GLY A 348 -19.56 4.75 -12.10
N ARG A 349 -20.48 5.20 -12.95
CA ARG A 349 -21.90 4.81 -12.88
C ARG A 349 -22.07 3.29 -13.05
N GLY A 350 -22.81 2.65 -12.13
CA GLY A 350 -22.99 1.20 -12.02
C GLY A 350 -21.84 0.45 -11.31
N HIS A 351 -20.75 1.15 -10.95
CA HIS A 351 -19.59 0.61 -10.23
C HIS A 351 -19.16 1.55 -9.09
N GLU A 352 -20.14 2.12 -8.38
CA GLU A 352 -19.97 3.14 -7.33
C GLU A 352 -19.20 2.64 -6.10
N GLU A 353 -19.14 1.32 -5.86
CA GLU A 353 -18.26 0.75 -4.83
C GLU A 353 -16.79 0.64 -5.29
N GLY A 354 -16.56 0.70 -6.60
CA GLY A 354 -15.36 0.22 -7.29
C GLY A 354 -15.50 -1.23 -7.75
N LYS A 355 -14.92 -1.56 -8.89
CA LYS A 355 -14.71 -2.92 -9.42
C LYS A 355 -13.22 -3.24 -9.47
N LEU A 356 -12.81 -4.39 -8.94
CA LEU A 356 -11.44 -4.89 -9.04
C LEU A 356 -11.15 -5.36 -10.47
N LEU A 357 -10.13 -4.80 -11.11
CA LEU A 357 -9.63 -5.31 -12.40
C LEU A 357 -8.58 -6.41 -12.18
N ALA A 358 -7.52 -6.12 -11.41
CA ALA A 358 -6.45 -7.05 -11.10
C ALA A 358 -5.65 -6.66 -9.84
N VAL A 359 -4.92 -7.60 -9.23
CA VAL A 359 -3.84 -7.29 -8.28
C VAL A 359 -2.52 -7.94 -8.72
N LEU A 360 -1.84 -7.27 -9.64
CA LEU A 360 -0.70 -7.83 -10.37
C LEU A 360 0.60 -7.79 -9.54
N PRO A 361 1.49 -8.80 -9.69
CA PRO A 361 2.88 -8.67 -9.28
C PRO A 361 3.60 -7.72 -10.23
N VAL A 362 4.32 -6.74 -9.69
CA VAL A 362 5.07 -5.73 -10.45
C VAL A 362 6.55 -5.75 -10.06
N LYS A 363 7.42 -5.46 -11.02
CA LYS A 363 8.89 -5.58 -10.87
C LYS A 363 9.45 -4.67 -9.78
N ASP A 364 8.95 -3.44 -9.72
CA ASP A 364 9.40 -2.36 -8.85
C ASP A 364 8.28 -1.33 -8.67
N GLY A 365 8.35 -0.52 -7.62
CA GLY A 365 7.41 0.57 -7.36
C GLY A 365 7.64 1.84 -8.18
N THR A 366 8.20 1.77 -9.39
CA THR A 366 8.44 2.96 -10.23
C THR A 366 7.20 3.32 -11.06
N GLY A 367 7.02 4.60 -11.36
CA GLY A 367 5.84 5.09 -12.08
C GLY A 367 5.63 4.43 -13.45
N LEU A 368 6.72 4.17 -14.20
CA LEU A 368 6.65 3.46 -15.49
C LEU A 368 6.14 2.01 -15.33
N THR A 369 6.62 1.29 -14.31
CA THR A 369 6.15 -0.08 -14.04
C THR A 369 4.69 -0.04 -13.56
N GLN A 370 4.33 0.94 -12.71
CA GLN A 370 2.96 1.11 -12.22
C GLN A 370 1.97 1.43 -13.34
N ALA A 371 2.34 2.33 -14.25
CA ALA A 371 1.56 2.69 -15.42
C ALA A 371 1.34 1.50 -16.36
N ARG A 372 2.39 0.74 -16.68
CA ARG A 372 2.30 -0.44 -17.56
C ARG A 372 1.44 -1.57 -16.98
N ALA A 373 1.42 -1.73 -15.65
CA ALA A 373 0.52 -2.67 -14.99
C ALA A 373 -0.95 -2.21 -15.06
N THR A 374 -1.18 -0.91 -14.79
CA THR A 374 -2.52 -0.31 -14.87
C THR A 374 -3.08 -0.31 -16.30
N ALA A 375 -2.30 0.10 -17.30
CA ALA A 375 -2.71 0.12 -18.72
C ALA A 375 -3.17 -1.26 -19.20
N ARG A 376 -2.38 -2.30 -18.95
CA ARG A 376 -2.74 -3.69 -19.28
C ARG A 376 -4.04 -4.14 -18.61
N ALA A 377 -4.26 -3.80 -17.35
CA ALA A 377 -5.51 -4.14 -16.66
C ALA A 377 -6.73 -3.36 -17.21
N ILE A 378 -6.53 -2.15 -17.76
CA ILE A 378 -7.56 -1.39 -18.47
C ILE A 378 -7.86 -2.04 -19.84
N GLU A 379 -6.83 -2.44 -20.59
CA GLU A 379 -6.91 -3.16 -21.87
C GLU A 379 -7.62 -4.51 -21.70
N ASP A 380 -7.20 -5.32 -20.72
CA ASP A 380 -7.76 -6.64 -20.38
C ASP A 380 -9.28 -6.59 -20.14
N TRP A 381 -9.79 -5.51 -19.56
CA TRP A 381 -11.20 -5.33 -19.24
C TRP A 381 -11.96 -4.46 -20.25
N SER A 382 -11.35 -4.18 -21.42
CA SER A 382 -11.92 -3.34 -22.48
C SER A 382 -12.35 -1.94 -22.03
N CYS A 383 -11.68 -1.40 -21.01
CA CYS A 383 -12.03 -0.13 -20.37
C CYS A 383 -11.41 1.10 -21.06
N ALA A 384 -10.42 0.92 -21.94
CA ALA A 384 -9.54 1.99 -22.42
C ALA A 384 -10.27 3.13 -23.15
N SER A 385 -11.37 2.84 -23.84
CA SER A 385 -12.28 3.84 -24.43
C SER A 385 -12.89 4.77 -23.39
N ASN A 386 -13.27 4.22 -22.24
CA ASN A 386 -14.17 4.85 -21.26
C ASN A 386 -13.46 5.65 -20.17
N VAL A 387 -12.15 5.45 -19.97
CA VAL A 387 -11.38 6.17 -18.94
C VAL A 387 -11.36 7.67 -19.26
N LYS A 388 -11.75 8.48 -18.27
CA LYS A 388 -11.70 9.95 -18.32
C LYS A 388 -10.94 10.56 -17.13
N ALA A 389 -10.70 9.78 -16.07
CA ALA A 389 -10.01 10.24 -14.88
C ALA A 389 -9.07 9.18 -14.28
N LEU A 390 -8.02 9.65 -13.60
CA LEU A 390 -7.05 8.87 -12.83
C LEU A 390 -7.09 9.35 -11.38
N CYS A 391 -7.32 8.46 -10.41
CA CYS A 391 -7.28 8.78 -8.99
C CYS A 391 -6.20 7.98 -8.27
N PHE A 392 -5.33 8.68 -7.54
CA PHE A 392 -4.06 8.14 -7.05
C PHE A 392 -3.56 8.86 -5.79
N ASP A 393 -2.80 8.14 -4.97
CA ASP A 393 -2.04 8.72 -3.86
C ASP A 393 -0.94 9.64 -4.41
N THR A 394 -0.71 10.79 -3.78
CA THR A 394 0.10 11.89 -4.36
C THR A 394 1.62 11.69 -4.23
N THR A 395 2.05 10.42 -4.16
CA THR A 395 3.45 9.99 -4.06
C THR A 395 4.27 10.36 -5.30
N SER A 396 5.59 10.47 -5.14
CA SER A 396 6.51 10.82 -6.22
C SER A 396 6.55 9.79 -7.36
N SER A 397 6.21 8.50 -7.11
CA SER A 397 6.08 7.49 -8.15
C SER A 397 4.82 7.67 -9.01
N ASN A 398 3.77 8.30 -8.47
CA ASN A 398 2.55 8.62 -9.22
C ASN A 398 2.64 10.01 -9.89
N THR A 399 3.12 11.03 -9.16
CA THR A 399 3.02 12.45 -9.53
C THR A 399 4.26 13.07 -10.18
N GLY A 400 5.37 12.34 -10.28
CA GLY A 400 6.63 12.88 -10.82
C GLY A 400 6.52 13.39 -12.26
N ARG A 401 6.83 14.68 -12.49
CA ARG A 401 6.64 15.42 -13.77
C ARG A 401 7.08 14.71 -15.06
N VAL A 402 8.04 13.80 -15.01
CA VAL A 402 8.60 13.06 -16.18
C VAL A 402 8.58 11.54 -16.00
N GLN A 403 8.40 11.03 -14.78
CA GLN A 403 8.53 9.60 -14.45
C GLN A 403 7.42 9.06 -13.54
N GLY A 404 6.38 9.86 -13.31
CA GLY A 404 5.19 9.48 -12.56
C GLY A 404 4.27 8.57 -13.35
N ALA A 405 3.56 7.67 -12.66
CA ALA A 405 2.60 6.76 -13.26
C ALA A 405 1.49 7.47 -14.03
N VAL A 406 1.09 8.68 -13.62
CA VAL A 406 0.09 9.51 -14.32
C VAL A 406 0.55 9.86 -15.73
N VAL A 407 1.75 10.44 -15.86
CA VAL A 407 2.32 10.88 -17.15
C VAL A 407 2.53 9.68 -18.08
N HIS A 408 2.98 8.55 -17.54
CA HIS A 408 3.14 7.31 -18.30
C HIS A 408 1.80 6.66 -18.68
N LEU A 409 0.72 6.86 -17.90
CA LEU A 409 -0.63 6.36 -18.24
C LEU A 409 -1.29 7.17 -19.35
N GLU A 410 -1.23 8.50 -19.27
CA GLU A 410 -1.72 9.40 -20.31
C GLU A 410 -1.04 9.11 -21.66
N ALA A 411 0.28 8.88 -21.64
CA ALA A 411 1.05 8.50 -22.82
C ALA A 411 0.76 7.07 -23.32
N LEU A 412 0.43 6.10 -22.45
CA LEU A 412 0.08 4.73 -22.85
C LEU A 412 -1.37 4.59 -23.36
N LEU A 413 -2.27 5.47 -22.91
CA LEU A 413 -3.68 5.50 -23.33
C LEU A 413 -3.95 6.51 -24.45
N GLU A 414 -2.91 7.24 -24.89
CA GLU A 414 -2.93 8.32 -25.90
C GLU A 414 -4.02 9.38 -25.64
N LYS A 415 -4.19 9.75 -24.36
CA LYS A 415 -5.29 10.63 -23.87
C LYS A 415 -4.85 11.56 -22.76
N GLN A 416 -5.38 12.77 -22.73
CA GLN A 416 -5.35 13.59 -21.52
C GLN A 416 -6.43 13.08 -20.54
N LEU A 417 -6.20 13.14 -19.23
CA LEU A 417 -7.10 12.57 -18.22
C LEU A 417 -7.18 13.45 -16.97
N LEU A 418 -8.35 13.52 -16.33
CA LEU A 418 -8.51 14.23 -15.05
C LEU A 418 -7.60 13.64 -13.96
N ARG A 419 -6.65 14.45 -13.47
CA ARG A 419 -5.64 14.05 -12.48
C ARG A 419 -6.14 14.24 -11.03
N LEU A 420 -6.92 13.28 -10.55
CA LEU A 420 -7.60 13.32 -9.24
C LEU A 420 -6.68 12.87 -8.09
N GLY A 421 -5.84 13.76 -7.59
CA GLY A 421 -5.00 13.48 -6.40
C GLY A 421 -5.85 13.13 -5.16
N CYS A 422 -5.64 11.96 -4.57
CA CYS A 422 -6.45 11.43 -3.48
C CYS A 422 -6.60 12.40 -2.29
N ARG A 423 -7.82 12.94 -2.07
CA ARG A 423 -8.06 13.98 -1.05
C ARG A 423 -7.79 13.49 0.38
N HIS A 424 -8.14 12.24 0.71
CA HIS A 424 -7.73 11.61 1.98
C HIS A 424 -6.20 11.57 2.15
N HIS A 425 -5.43 11.22 1.11
CA HIS A 425 -3.96 11.21 1.20
C HIS A 425 -3.39 12.62 1.43
N VAL A 426 -3.94 13.64 0.76
CA VAL A 426 -3.55 15.04 0.99
C VAL A 426 -3.85 15.45 2.43
N MET A 427 -5.02 15.11 2.97
CA MET A 427 -5.37 15.39 4.37
C MET A 427 -4.47 14.63 5.37
N GLU A 428 -4.12 13.36 5.09
CA GLU A 428 -3.13 12.61 5.89
C GLU A 428 -1.77 13.32 5.91
N LEU A 429 -1.32 13.92 4.80
CA LEU A 429 -0.06 14.67 4.74
C LEU A 429 -0.14 16.01 5.50
N VAL A 430 -1.28 16.71 5.42
CA VAL A 430 -1.51 17.99 6.13
C VAL A 430 -1.47 17.79 7.65
N VAL A 431 -2.24 16.83 8.19
CA VAL A 431 -2.24 16.56 9.64
C VAL A 431 -0.93 15.96 10.13
N ARG A 432 -0.21 15.24 9.27
CA ARG A 432 1.15 14.74 9.54
C ARG A 432 2.16 15.85 9.66
N ALA A 433 2.05 16.93 8.88
CA ALA A 433 2.90 18.10 9.02
C ALA A 433 2.59 18.86 10.33
N ALA A 434 1.32 19.12 10.63
CA ALA A 434 0.89 19.72 11.90
C ALA A 434 1.39 18.91 13.11
N ALA A 435 1.13 17.60 13.16
CA ALA A 435 1.58 16.75 14.25
C ALA A 435 3.12 16.66 14.36
N SER A 436 3.84 16.68 13.23
CA SER A 436 5.32 16.65 13.24
C SER A 436 5.94 17.98 13.66
N ASN A 437 5.20 19.09 13.53
CA ASN A 437 5.58 20.40 14.07
C ASN A 437 5.34 20.44 15.59
N ILE A 438 4.14 20.08 16.05
CA ILE A 438 3.73 20.12 17.47
C ILE A 438 4.51 19.13 18.36
N PHE A 439 4.66 17.88 17.91
CA PHE A 439 5.24 16.78 18.72
C PHE A 439 6.64 16.35 18.25
N GLY A 440 7.16 16.96 17.18
CA GLY A 440 8.40 16.53 16.54
C GLY A 440 8.27 15.25 15.69
N LYS A 441 9.39 14.79 15.12
CA LYS A 441 9.43 13.59 14.26
C LYS A 441 9.43 12.31 15.11
N THR A 442 8.34 11.55 15.05
CA THR A 442 8.25 10.22 15.70
C THR A 442 8.90 9.13 14.83
N SER A 443 9.95 8.50 15.36
CA SER A 443 10.66 7.36 14.73
C SER A 443 10.24 5.99 15.27
N ALA A 444 9.49 5.94 16.37
CA ALA A 444 9.05 4.70 17.00
C ALA A 444 7.81 4.09 16.29
N PRO A 445 7.70 2.74 16.21
CA PRO A 445 6.54 2.06 15.61
C PRO A 445 5.26 2.14 16.48
N THR A 446 5.36 2.73 17.66
CA THR A 446 4.25 2.99 18.59
C THR A 446 4.49 4.34 19.26
N ASP A 447 3.46 5.16 19.39
CA ASP A 447 3.52 6.37 20.20
C ASP A 447 3.38 5.99 21.70
N PRO A 448 4.33 6.36 22.59
CA PRO A 448 4.23 6.08 24.02
C PRO A 448 2.98 6.67 24.66
N LEU A 449 2.52 7.85 24.22
CA LEU A 449 1.35 8.53 24.77
C LEU A 449 0.06 7.74 24.49
N PHE A 450 -0.01 7.09 23.32
CA PHE A 450 -1.13 6.22 22.94
C PHE A 450 -1.13 4.93 23.78
N GLN A 451 0.04 4.43 24.18
CA GLN A 451 0.14 3.34 25.15
C GLN A 451 -0.31 3.78 26.55
N THR A 452 0.04 4.99 27.00
CA THR A 452 -0.39 5.52 28.32
C THR A 452 -1.90 5.63 28.42
N LEU A 453 -2.58 6.23 27.42
CA LEU A 453 -4.05 6.25 27.35
C LEU A 453 -4.63 4.82 27.44
N LYS A 454 -4.09 3.90 26.63
CA LYS A 454 -4.61 2.53 26.55
C LYS A 454 -4.40 1.73 27.85
N LYS A 455 -3.33 1.99 28.60
CA LYS A 455 -3.07 1.40 29.92
C LYS A 455 -4.01 1.96 30.99
N ARG A 456 -4.19 3.29 31.04
CA ARG A 456 -5.03 3.98 32.04
C ARG A 456 -6.53 3.93 31.75
N TRP A 457 -6.96 3.51 30.55
CA TRP A 457 -8.36 3.62 30.09
C TRP A 457 -9.44 3.11 31.07
N SER A 458 -9.21 2.00 31.78
CA SER A 458 -10.18 1.46 32.75
C SER A 458 -10.17 2.18 34.12
N GLN A 459 -9.34 3.19 34.28
CA GLN A 459 -9.19 4.03 35.49
C GLN A 459 -9.70 5.46 35.26
N LEU A 460 -10.10 5.80 34.01
CA LEU A 460 -10.58 7.13 33.65
C LEU A 460 -12.06 7.27 34.00
N ASP A 461 -12.43 8.40 34.60
CA ASP A 461 -13.82 8.83 34.68
C ASP A 461 -14.22 9.45 33.34
N HIS A 462 -14.95 8.67 32.54
CA HIS A 462 -15.48 9.10 31.24
C HIS A 462 -16.57 10.19 31.32
N SER A 463 -17.10 10.51 32.50
CA SER A 463 -18.00 11.66 32.68
C SER A 463 -17.25 12.99 32.77
N GLN A 464 -15.99 12.97 33.21
CA GLN A 464 -15.14 14.15 33.36
C GLN A 464 -14.15 14.26 32.20
N TYR A 465 -14.35 15.25 31.31
CA TYR A 465 -13.47 15.47 30.16
C TYR A 465 -13.33 16.96 29.84
N LEU A 466 -12.14 17.34 29.38
CA LEU A 466 -11.85 18.70 28.92
C LEU A 466 -12.55 19.00 27.59
N ARG A 467 -12.94 20.25 27.44
CA ARG A 467 -13.48 20.88 26.23
C ARG A 467 -12.50 21.97 25.79
N LEU A 468 -12.54 22.40 24.53
CA LEU A 468 -11.79 23.57 24.07
C LEU A 468 -12.55 24.84 24.43
N ASP A 469 -11.83 25.85 24.94
CA ASP A 469 -12.36 27.17 25.31
C ASP A 469 -12.64 28.07 24.09
N ILE A 470 -13.18 27.47 23.03
CA ILE A 470 -13.63 28.13 21.79
C ILE A 470 -15.12 28.49 21.91
N ALA A 471 -15.87 27.77 22.76
CA ALA A 471 -17.30 27.99 22.97
C ALA A 471 -17.63 29.32 23.68
N ASN A 472 -16.65 29.91 24.37
CA ASN A 472 -16.79 31.18 25.10
C ASN A 472 -16.21 32.39 24.33
N LEU A 473 -15.73 32.20 23.10
CA LEU A 473 -15.25 33.30 22.25
C LEU A 473 -16.42 34.16 21.77
N PRO A 474 -16.24 35.50 21.66
CA PRO A 474 -17.27 36.40 21.13
C PRO A 474 -17.80 35.95 19.78
N GLU A 475 -19.09 36.20 19.49
CA GLU A 475 -19.67 35.86 18.19
C GLU A 475 -18.96 36.56 17.03
N SER A 476 -18.38 37.74 17.24
CA SER A 476 -17.54 38.45 16.26
C SER A 476 -16.22 37.75 15.93
N ASP A 477 -15.78 36.76 16.73
CA ASP A 477 -14.55 36.02 16.47
C ASP A 477 -14.72 35.03 15.30
N TRP A 478 -13.71 34.93 14.45
CA TRP A 478 -13.72 34.03 13.29
C TRP A 478 -13.67 32.54 13.68
N LEU A 479 -13.07 32.20 14.83
CA LEU A 479 -13.08 30.85 15.40
C LEU A 479 -14.46 30.48 15.94
N SER A 480 -15.23 31.44 16.47
CA SER A 480 -16.62 31.23 16.90
C SER A 480 -17.50 30.88 15.68
N HIS A 481 -17.37 31.67 14.60
CA HIS A 481 -17.99 31.36 13.30
C HIS A 481 -17.56 30.00 12.72
N LEU A 482 -16.25 29.69 12.73
CA LEU A 482 -15.73 28.41 12.23
C LEU A 482 -16.24 27.23 13.08
N ARG A 483 -16.29 27.37 14.40
CA ARG A 483 -16.89 26.40 15.32
C ARG A 483 -18.36 26.15 14.97
N HIS A 484 -19.17 27.19 14.78
CA HIS A 484 -20.58 27.02 14.43
C HIS A 484 -20.78 26.32 13.08
N ARG A 485 -20.02 26.70 12.05
CA ARG A 485 -20.05 26.00 10.73
C ARG A 485 -19.60 24.54 10.83
N THR A 486 -18.60 24.25 11.65
CA THR A 486 -18.10 22.88 11.89
C THR A 486 -19.08 22.04 12.69
N VAL A 487 -19.65 22.55 13.79
CA VAL A 487 -20.68 21.86 14.60
C VAL A 487 -21.90 21.52 13.74
N SER A 488 -22.44 22.49 13.00
CA SER A 488 -23.59 22.30 12.11
C SER A 488 -23.35 21.17 11.11
N TYR A 489 -22.19 21.16 10.45
CA TYR A 489 -21.82 20.10 9.51
C TYR A 489 -21.66 18.74 10.21
N LEU A 490 -20.91 18.67 11.32
CA LEU A 490 -20.60 17.40 11.98
C LEU A 490 -21.85 16.71 12.53
N LEU A 491 -22.86 17.46 13.01
CA LEU A 491 -24.14 16.89 13.43
C LEU A 491 -24.78 16.08 12.28
N THR A 492 -24.87 16.64 11.07
CA THR A 492 -25.40 15.92 9.90
C THR A 492 -24.56 14.71 9.49
N VAL A 493 -23.25 14.71 9.77
CA VAL A 493 -22.35 13.62 9.41
C VAL A 493 -22.50 12.43 10.35
N THR A 494 -22.85 12.65 11.63
CA THR A 494 -22.91 11.56 12.62
C THR A 494 -23.94 10.46 12.29
N GLU A 495 -24.97 10.75 11.51
CA GLU A 495 -26.00 9.78 11.16
C GLU A 495 -25.46 8.69 10.21
N TRP A 496 -24.92 9.09 9.06
CA TRP A 496 -24.53 8.20 7.95
C TRP A 496 -23.03 7.84 7.92
N ALA A 497 -22.19 8.46 8.74
CA ALA A 497 -20.75 8.18 8.74
C ALA A 497 -20.40 6.75 9.20
N ARG A 498 -19.37 6.19 8.56
CA ARG A 498 -18.66 4.97 8.96
C ARG A 498 -18.12 5.10 10.40
N GLU A 499 -18.14 4.03 11.20
CA GLU A 499 -17.84 4.10 12.66
C GLU A 499 -16.57 4.88 13.06
N ASP A 500 -15.44 4.75 12.36
CA ASP A 500 -14.21 5.50 12.67
C ASP A 500 -14.32 6.98 12.29
N TYR A 501 -15.08 7.31 11.25
CA TYR A 501 -15.37 8.70 10.86
C TYR A 501 -16.43 9.32 11.77
N ARG A 502 -17.42 8.54 12.21
CA ARG A 502 -18.42 8.93 13.21
C ARG A 502 -17.76 9.19 14.56
N GLU A 503 -16.89 8.31 15.04
CA GLU A 503 -16.16 8.52 16.30
C GLU A 503 -15.34 9.83 16.26
N ALA A 504 -14.65 10.11 15.15
CA ALA A 504 -13.92 11.37 14.99
C ALA A 504 -14.84 12.61 15.02
N ALA A 505 -16.05 12.52 14.44
CA ALA A 505 -17.05 13.58 14.48
C ALA A 505 -17.68 13.74 15.89
N GLU A 506 -18.07 12.65 16.53
CA GLU A 506 -18.64 12.61 17.89
C GLU A 506 -17.65 13.19 18.93
N LEU A 507 -16.38 12.79 18.88
CA LEU A 507 -15.32 13.36 19.73
C LEU A 507 -15.06 14.83 19.43
N THR A 508 -15.09 15.23 18.16
CA THR A 508 -14.90 16.64 17.78
C THR A 508 -16.05 17.53 18.28
N LEU A 509 -17.30 17.05 18.21
CA LEU A 509 -18.45 17.74 18.80
C LEU A 509 -18.28 17.91 20.31
N LEU A 510 -17.94 16.84 21.04
CA LEU A 510 -17.71 16.88 22.49
C LEU A 510 -16.60 17.87 22.88
N VAL A 511 -15.48 17.87 22.13
CA VAL A 511 -14.37 18.81 22.32
C VAL A 511 -14.77 20.25 22.03
N LEU A 512 -15.65 20.51 21.05
CA LEU A 512 -16.24 21.83 20.78
C LEU A 512 -17.42 22.19 21.71
N GLY A 513 -17.68 21.38 22.74
CA GLY A 513 -18.66 21.63 23.80
C GLY A 513 -20.09 21.18 23.48
N VAL A 514 -20.30 20.41 22.41
CA VAL A 514 -21.63 19.99 21.92
C VAL A 514 -21.82 18.49 22.12
N ASN A 515 -22.96 18.08 22.68
CA ASN A 515 -23.26 16.66 22.87
C ASN A 515 -23.71 16.03 21.53
N PRO A 516 -23.14 14.89 21.09
CA PRO A 516 -23.58 14.21 19.87
C PRO A 516 -25.01 13.64 19.98
N PRO A 517 -25.72 13.38 18.86
CA PRO A 517 -27.09 12.86 18.87
C PRO A 517 -27.26 11.51 19.59
N ARG A 518 -26.20 10.70 19.62
CA ARG A 518 -26.15 9.40 20.32
C ARG A 518 -25.76 9.51 21.80
N GLY A 519 -25.60 10.72 22.34
CA GLY A 519 -25.13 10.98 23.69
C GLY A 519 -23.59 10.93 23.81
N THR A 520 -23.11 11.03 25.05
CA THR A 520 -21.67 11.04 25.35
C THR A 520 -21.16 9.59 25.50
N HIS A 521 -20.52 9.06 24.46
CA HIS A 521 -19.98 7.71 24.45
C HIS A 521 -18.53 7.70 23.94
N PHE A 522 -17.67 6.92 24.60
CA PHE A 522 -16.24 6.81 24.28
C PHE A 522 -15.88 5.35 23.97
N LEU A 523 -15.52 5.06 22.71
CA LEU A 523 -15.06 3.71 22.36
C LEU A 523 -13.66 3.45 22.94
N ARG A 524 -13.37 2.19 23.30
CA ARG A 524 -12.07 1.80 23.86
C ARG A 524 -10.94 2.01 22.85
N PRO A 525 -9.79 2.61 23.23
CA PRO A 525 -8.63 2.77 22.36
C PRO A 525 -8.17 1.47 21.68
N GLY A 526 -8.08 1.52 20.35
CA GLY A 526 -7.81 0.38 19.47
C GLY A 526 -6.35 -0.08 19.44
N ALA A 527 -5.84 -0.42 18.26
CA ALA A 527 -4.43 -0.73 18.07
C ALA A 527 -3.59 0.57 18.06
N CYS A 528 -2.46 0.58 18.76
CA CYS A 528 -1.51 1.70 18.80
C CYS A 528 -0.30 1.51 17.88
N HIS A 529 0.07 0.25 17.56
CA HIS A 529 1.10 -0.06 16.54
C HIS A 529 0.53 0.16 15.13
N HIS A 530 1.30 0.79 14.25
CA HIS A 530 0.94 1.02 12.84
C HIS A 530 -0.44 1.70 12.61
N ALA A 531 -0.89 2.54 13.52
CA ALA A 531 -2.17 3.25 13.43
C ALA A 531 -2.21 4.24 12.23
N ARG A 532 -3.26 4.14 11.38
CA ARG A 532 -3.61 5.13 10.34
C ARG A 532 -3.91 6.51 10.96
N TRP A 533 -3.85 7.59 10.17
CA TRP A 533 -4.01 8.94 10.73
C TRP A 533 -5.39 9.21 11.34
N MET A 534 -6.47 8.64 10.80
CA MET A 534 -7.79 8.66 11.44
C MET A 534 -7.80 8.03 12.85
N ALA A 535 -7.04 6.96 13.08
CA ALA A 535 -6.87 6.43 14.44
C ALA A 535 -5.99 7.36 15.30
N LYS A 536 -4.93 7.96 14.74
CA LYS A 536 -4.05 8.88 15.49
C LYS A 536 -4.78 10.12 16.00
N ILE A 537 -5.64 10.75 15.18
CA ILE A 537 -6.39 11.94 15.62
C ILE A 537 -7.44 11.61 16.68
N ILE A 538 -8.10 10.44 16.58
CA ILE A 538 -8.99 9.91 17.64
C ILE A 538 -8.22 9.72 18.95
N TYR A 539 -6.99 9.21 18.89
CA TYR A 539 -6.10 9.18 20.05
C TYR A 539 -5.79 10.59 20.58
N TYR A 540 -5.31 11.53 19.75
CA TYR A 540 -4.97 12.89 20.20
C TYR A 540 -6.16 13.61 20.85
N LEU A 541 -7.37 13.52 20.29
CA LEU A 541 -8.58 14.09 20.89
C LEU A 541 -8.87 13.48 22.26
N LYS A 542 -8.88 12.15 22.39
CA LYS A 542 -9.09 11.47 23.69
C LYS A 542 -8.03 11.83 24.73
N ILE A 543 -6.77 11.94 24.31
CA ILE A 543 -5.65 12.28 25.21
C ILE A 543 -5.78 13.74 25.67
N TYR A 544 -6.19 14.67 24.80
CA TYR A 544 -6.53 16.04 25.22
C TYR A 544 -7.68 16.04 26.25
N MET A 545 -8.80 15.39 25.91
CA MET A 545 -10.00 15.30 26.76
C MET A 545 -9.71 14.76 28.17
N PHE A 546 -8.92 13.69 28.27
CA PHE A 546 -8.59 13.05 29.55
C PHE A 546 -7.23 13.48 30.13
N SER A 547 -6.56 14.49 29.55
CA SER A 547 -5.19 14.91 29.95
C SER A 547 -5.05 15.19 31.45
N HIS A 548 -6.06 15.83 32.05
CA HIS A 548 -6.15 16.11 33.50
C HIS A 548 -6.15 14.86 34.39
N GLN A 549 -6.57 13.69 33.88
CA GLN A 549 -6.56 12.39 34.57
C GLN A 549 -5.36 11.51 34.18
N LEU A 550 -4.50 11.97 33.26
CA LEU A 550 -3.40 11.20 32.70
C LEU A 550 -2.01 11.59 33.25
N GLU A 551 -1.94 12.56 34.17
CA GLU A 551 -0.69 13.08 34.79
C GLU A 551 0.35 13.54 33.76
N LEU A 552 -0.12 14.21 32.70
CA LEU A 552 0.75 14.72 31.64
C LEU A 552 1.43 16.03 32.04
N SER A 553 2.68 16.21 31.61
CA SER A 553 3.42 17.46 31.77
C SER A 553 2.71 18.64 31.07
N SER A 554 2.74 19.83 31.68
CA SER A 554 2.08 21.05 31.16
C SER A 554 2.40 21.35 29.67
N ASP A 555 3.68 21.26 29.27
CA ASP A 555 4.11 21.39 27.86
C ASP A 555 3.36 20.45 26.89
N LEU A 556 3.17 19.20 27.30
CA LEU A 556 2.43 18.21 26.52
C LEU A 556 0.93 18.50 26.48
N CYS A 557 0.35 19.02 27.57
CA CYS A 557 -1.04 19.48 27.58
C CYS A 557 -1.25 20.66 26.61
N VAL A 558 -0.34 21.64 26.57
CA VAL A 558 -0.38 22.74 25.60
C VAL A 558 -0.25 22.23 24.16
N LYS A 559 0.67 21.28 23.90
CA LYS A 559 0.81 20.63 22.58
C LYS A 559 -0.44 19.85 22.18
N LEU A 560 -1.07 19.13 23.11
CA LEU A 560 -2.34 18.45 22.89
C LEU A 560 -3.48 19.44 22.62
N GLN A 561 -3.50 20.61 23.27
CA GLN A 561 -4.47 21.66 23.01
C GLN A 561 -4.29 22.27 21.61
N ARG A 562 -3.06 22.63 21.21
CA ARG A 562 -2.73 23.08 19.83
C ARG A 562 -3.23 22.05 18.80
N MET A 563 -2.92 20.77 19.02
CA MET A 563 -3.36 19.68 18.16
C MET A 563 -4.89 19.52 18.13
N ALA A 564 -5.56 19.61 19.29
CA ALA A 564 -7.00 19.50 19.38
C ALA A 564 -7.72 20.63 18.63
N ILE A 565 -7.25 21.88 18.73
CA ILE A 565 -7.80 23.02 17.98
C ILE A 565 -7.68 22.76 16.47
N PHE A 566 -6.48 22.41 15.99
CA PHE A 566 -6.24 22.14 14.57
C PHE A 566 -7.06 20.95 14.04
N VAL A 567 -7.12 19.86 14.82
CA VAL A 567 -7.91 18.67 14.45
C VAL A 567 -9.40 19.00 14.40
N SER A 568 -9.94 19.63 15.44
CA SER A 568 -11.37 19.88 15.57
C SER A 568 -11.91 20.89 14.57
N LEU A 569 -11.21 22.00 14.33
CA LEU A 569 -11.73 23.09 13.48
C LEU A 569 -11.36 22.96 12.00
N LEU A 570 -10.23 22.33 11.66
CA LEU A 570 -9.71 22.31 10.29
C LEU A 570 -9.67 20.90 9.70
N TYR A 571 -8.93 19.97 10.32
CA TYR A 571 -8.70 18.66 9.72
C TYR A 571 -9.95 17.76 9.71
N THR A 572 -10.66 17.57 10.82
CA THR A 572 -11.84 16.69 10.88
C THR A 572 -12.91 17.11 9.87
N PRO A 573 -13.35 18.39 9.79
CA PRO A 573 -14.31 18.79 8.77
C PRO A 573 -13.75 18.70 7.33
N ALA A 574 -12.46 18.95 7.08
CA ALA A 574 -11.88 18.80 5.74
C ALA A 574 -11.76 17.33 5.29
N TRP A 575 -11.40 16.44 6.21
CA TRP A 575 -11.37 14.98 5.97
C TRP A 575 -12.77 14.46 5.61
N LEU A 576 -13.79 14.80 6.40
CA LEU A 576 -15.15 14.30 6.18
C LEU A 576 -15.77 14.86 4.88
N LYS A 577 -15.33 16.04 4.43
CA LYS A 577 -15.66 16.63 3.12
C LYS A 577 -14.80 16.09 1.97
N SER A 578 -13.79 15.25 2.22
CA SER A 578 -12.86 14.74 1.19
C SER A 578 -13.49 13.83 0.12
N PRO A 579 -14.50 12.98 0.42
CA PRO A 579 -15.11 12.11 -0.59
C PRO A 579 -15.96 12.81 -1.65
N VAL A 580 -16.44 14.03 -1.41
CA VAL A 580 -17.35 14.75 -2.33
C VAL A 580 -16.56 15.45 -3.42
N ALA A 581 -16.82 15.11 -4.69
CA ALA A 581 -16.09 15.60 -5.84
C ALA A 581 -16.58 16.97 -6.37
N GLU A 582 -17.89 17.16 -6.50
CA GLU A 582 -18.47 18.45 -6.94
C GLU A 582 -18.09 19.61 -6.01
N ASP A 583 -18.04 19.35 -4.71
CA ASP A 583 -17.56 20.33 -3.72
C ASP A 583 -16.03 20.42 -3.60
N ALA A 584 -15.25 19.56 -4.26
CA ALA A 584 -13.81 19.45 -4.00
C ALA A 584 -13.04 20.79 -4.18
N PRO A 585 -13.25 21.57 -5.26
CA PRO A 585 -12.58 22.86 -5.40
C PRO A 585 -13.03 23.88 -4.34
N VAL A 586 -14.33 23.90 -4.00
CA VAL A 586 -14.89 24.80 -2.97
C VAL A 586 -14.29 24.50 -1.60
N ASN A 587 -14.28 23.22 -1.20
CA ASN A 587 -13.73 22.77 0.07
C ASN A 587 -12.21 23.02 0.16
N ASP A 588 -11.46 22.75 -0.93
CA ASP A 588 -10.00 22.86 -0.92
C ASP A 588 -9.55 24.34 -0.93
N LEU A 589 -10.26 25.24 -1.61
CA LEU A 589 -10.01 26.69 -1.52
C LEU A 589 -10.40 27.22 -0.14
N GLN A 590 -11.56 26.83 0.39
CA GLN A 590 -11.98 27.19 1.75
C GLN A 590 -10.91 26.79 2.78
N LEU A 591 -10.37 25.56 2.69
CA LEU A 591 -9.32 25.11 3.61
C LEU A 591 -8.04 25.96 3.50
N HIS A 592 -7.63 26.39 2.31
CA HIS A 592 -6.49 27.30 2.17
C HIS A 592 -6.76 28.67 2.83
N HIS A 593 -7.96 29.23 2.66
CA HIS A 593 -8.35 30.47 3.34
C HIS A 593 -8.43 30.33 4.85
N GLU A 594 -8.97 29.21 5.36
CA GLU A 594 -9.07 28.92 6.79
C GLU A 594 -7.67 28.69 7.40
N LEU A 595 -6.75 28.03 6.70
CA LEU A 595 -5.35 27.89 7.10
C LEU A 595 -4.58 29.22 7.07
N LEU A 596 -4.79 30.08 6.07
CA LEU A 596 -4.19 31.40 5.99
C LEU A 596 -4.62 32.29 7.17
N ARG A 597 -5.90 32.23 7.55
CA ARG A 597 -6.43 32.90 8.76
C ARG A 597 -5.91 32.27 10.05
N TYR A 598 -5.75 30.94 10.08
CA TYR A 598 -5.23 30.21 11.25
C TYR A 598 -3.80 30.59 11.65
N ARG A 599 -3.02 31.25 10.77
CA ARG A 599 -1.74 31.86 11.14
C ARG A 599 -1.83 32.84 12.31
N ALA A 600 -2.96 33.50 12.51
CA ALA A 600 -3.20 34.40 13.65
C ALA A 600 -3.41 33.66 14.98
N VAL A 601 -3.58 32.33 14.95
CA VAL A 601 -3.83 31.47 16.12
C VAL A 601 -2.62 30.57 16.37
N ASP A 602 -2.08 29.96 15.32
CA ASP A 602 -0.87 29.12 15.37
C ASP A 602 -0.13 29.19 14.02
N CYS A 603 0.80 30.12 13.91
CA CYS A 603 1.58 30.33 12.67
C CYS A 603 2.45 29.12 12.30
N GLU A 604 3.07 28.44 13.27
CA GLU A 604 3.94 27.29 13.02
C GLU A 604 3.17 26.12 12.39
N VAL A 605 1.99 25.82 12.94
CA VAL A 605 1.11 24.74 12.46
C VAL A 605 0.43 25.13 11.16
N ALA A 606 -0.02 26.37 11.03
CA ALA A 606 -0.58 26.89 9.79
C ALA A 606 0.42 26.81 8.63
N ASP A 607 1.67 27.23 8.83
CA ASP A 607 2.72 27.17 7.79
C ASP A 607 3.15 25.74 7.48
N ALA A 608 3.25 24.86 8.48
CA ALA A 608 3.51 23.43 8.25
C ALA A 608 2.41 22.78 7.39
N ALA A 609 1.13 23.12 7.65
CA ALA A 609 -0.02 22.66 6.87
C ALA A 609 -0.07 23.27 5.46
N LEU A 610 0.09 24.59 5.33
CA LEU A 610 0.09 25.32 4.05
C LEU A 610 1.24 24.86 3.15
N ALA A 611 2.42 24.59 3.71
CA ALA A 611 3.56 24.05 2.97
C ALA A 611 3.29 22.63 2.43
N VAL A 612 2.31 21.90 2.95
CA VAL A 612 1.80 20.67 2.31
C VAL A 612 0.70 21.00 1.31
N ALA A 613 -0.34 21.73 1.72
CA ALA A 613 -1.53 21.99 0.91
C ALA A 613 -1.19 22.69 -0.43
N SER A 614 -0.28 23.66 -0.42
CA SER A 614 0.19 24.39 -1.61
C SER A 614 0.95 23.53 -2.63
N ARG A 615 1.36 22.30 -2.26
CA ARG A 615 1.94 21.30 -3.19
C ARG A 615 0.92 20.28 -3.71
N HIS A 616 -0.34 20.42 -3.31
CA HIS A 616 -1.41 19.46 -3.55
C HIS A 616 -2.70 20.13 -4.06
N LEU A 617 -2.55 21.20 -4.83
CA LEU A 617 -3.61 22.04 -5.41
C LEU A 617 -4.45 21.33 -6.51
N TRP A 618 -4.61 20.01 -6.46
CA TRP A 618 -5.13 19.17 -7.53
C TRP A 618 -6.54 19.54 -7.99
N TYR A 619 -7.41 20.01 -7.09
CA TYR A 619 -8.78 20.45 -7.41
C TYR A 619 -8.90 21.94 -7.71
N LEU A 620 -7.84 22.71 -7.40
CA LEU A 620 -7.73 24.14 -7.69
C LEU A 620 -7.00 24.41 -9.01
N ARG A 621 -6.84 23.39 -9.86
CA ARG A 621 -6.35 23.54 -11.23
C ARG A 621 -7.49 23.89 -12.19
N PRO A 622 -7.22 24.61 -13.29
CA PRO A 622 -8.24 24.96 -14.29
C PRO A 622 -9.03 23.73 -14.79
N GLN A 623 -8.32 22.61 -15.03
CA GLN A 623 -8.90 21.34 -15.50
C GLN A 623 -9.94 20.73 -14.54
N THR A 624 -9.93 21.09 -13.25
CA THR A 624 -10.76 20.49 -12.19
C THR A 624 -11.67 21.48 -11.49
N VAL A 625 -11.33 22.77 -11.47
CA VAL A 625 -12.09 23.80 -10.73
C VAL A 625 -13.52 23.93 -11.26
N VAL A 626 -13.73 23.63 -12.55
CA VAL A 626 -15.04 23.55 -13.23
C VAL A 626 -16.03 22.62 -12.53
N LEU A 627 -15.57 21.56 -11.83
CA LEU A 627 -16.44 20.65 -11.08
C LEU A 627 -17.30 21.38 -10.02
N SER A 628 -16.85 22.57 -9.56
CA SER A 628 -17.59 23.38 -8.60
C SER A 628 -18.85 24.04 -9.17
N LEU A 629 -19.02 24.13 -10.49
CA LEU A 629 -20.29 24.59 -11.09
C LEU A 629 -21.48 23.71 -10.64
N CYS A 630 -21.22 22.42 -10.36
CA CYS A 630 -22.19 21.47 -9.82
C CYS A 630 -22.43 21.60 -8.31
N SER A 631 -21.51 22.22 -7.56
CA SER A 631 -21.62 22.36 -6.10
C SER A 631 -22.80 23.24 -5.70
N GLU A 632 -23.54 22.81 -4.69
CA GLU A 632 -24.66 23.56 -4.10
C GLU A 632 -24.19 24.58 -3.04
N LYS A 633 -22.87 24.65 -2.78
CA LYS A 633 -22.23 25.64 -1.88
C LYS A 633 -21.88 26.97 -2.55
N LEU A 634 -21.91 27.03 -3.88
CA LEU A 634 -21.59 28.21 -4.67
C LEU A 634 -22.85 29.01 -4.99
N SER A 635 -22.80 30.32 -4.77
CA SER A 635 -23.92 31.22 -5.11
C SER A 635 -24.13 31.33 -6.61
N ALA A 636 -25.34 31.69 -7.04
CA ALA A 636 -25.66 31.93 -8.44
C ALA A 636 -24.75 33.02 -9.06
N ALA A 637 -24.34 34.03 -8.28
CA ALA A 637 -23.41 35.06 -8.71
C ALA A 637 -22.01 34.51 -9.04
N GLU A 638 -21.45 33.67 -8.16
CA GLU A 638 -20.13 33.06 -8.39
C GLU A 638 -20.16 32.04 -9.55
N LYS A 639 -21.23 31.22 -9.64
CA LYS A 639 -21.44 30.30 -10.78
C LYS A 639 -21.50 31.07 -12.10
N LYS A 640 -22.25 32.18 -12.14
CA LYS A 640 -22.34 33.06 -13.30
C LYS A 640 -21.00 33.70 -13.65
N GLU A 641 -20.22 34.15 -12.67
CA GLU A 641 -18.89 34.72 -12.91
C GLU A 641 -17.94 33.68 -13.53
N MET A 642 -17.90 32.46 -12.98
CA MET A 642 -17.09 31.35 -13.50
C MET A 642 -17.50 30.98 -14.94
N ALA A 643 -18.80 30.81 -15.20
CA ALA A 643 -19.30 30.46 -16.53
C ALA A 643 -19.10 31.58 -17.56
N THR A 644 -19.26 32.85 -17.16
CA THR A 644 -18.98 34.01 -18.02
C THR A 644 -17.50 34.06 -18.40
N LYS A 645 -16.59 33.91 -17.43
CA LYS A 645 -15.14 33.91 -17.69
C LYS A 645 -14.74 32.74 -18.61
N LEU A 646 -15.24 31.53 -18.33
CA LEU A 646 -15.01 30.35 -19.19
C LEU A 646 -15.45 30.62 -20.63
N SER A 647 -16.63 31.19 -20.82
CA SER A 647 -17.22 31.47 -22.15
C SER A 647 -16.50 32.59 -22.93
N CYS A 648 -15.59 33.34 -22.28
CA CYS A 648 -14.75 34.37 -22.90
C CYS A 648 -13.32 33.88 -23.21
N LEU A 649 -13.00 32.61 -22.96
CA LEU A 649 -11.66 32.03 -23.15
C LEU A 649 -11.62 31.11 -24.37
N GLU A 650 -10.56 31.23 -25.15
CA GLU A 650 -10.29 30.30 -26.26
C GLU A 650 -9.89 28.90 -25.75
N GLU A 651 -9.97 27.91 -26.64
CA GLU A 651 -9.70 26.51 -26.33
C GLU A 651 -8.22 26.19 -26.54
N THR A 652 -7.59 25.57 -25.54
CA THR A 652 -6.18 25.19 -25.58
C THR A 652 -5.99 23.69 -25.43
N ASN A 653 -4.90 23.18 -26.00
CA ASN A 653 -4.40 21.83 -25.76
C ASN A 653 -3.27 21.80 -24.71
N ASP A 654 -2.92 22.95 -24.11
CA ASP A 654 -1.88 23.01 -23.07
C ASP A 654 -2.23 22.21 -21.82
N TYR A 655 -1.20 21.60 -21.23
CA TYR A 655 -1.28 20.84 -19.99
C TYR A 655 -0.15 21.20 -19.01
N ALA A 656 0.41 22.41 -19.14
CA ALA A 656 1.39 22.92 -18.20
C ALA A 656 0.82 22.93 -16.77
N ASN A 657 1.64 22.47 -15.83
CA ASN A 657 1.25 22.30 -14.44
C ASN A 657 1.94 23.40 -13.62
N ASP A 658 1.50 24.64 -13.85
CA ASP A 658 2.19 25.87 -13.43
C ASP A 658 2.29 26.04 -11.91
N ASN A 659 3.16 26.94 -11.46
CA ASN A 659 3.24 27.32 -10.04
C ASN A 659 2.05 28.20 -9.64
N LEU A 660 0.94 27.56 -9.28
CA LEU A 660 -0.22 28.25 -8.70
C LEU A 660 0.06 28.62 -7.23
N VAL A 661 -0.29 29.85 -6.85
CA VAL A 661 -0.18 30.36 -5.48
C VAL A 661 -1.54 30.86 -5.02
N ILE A 662 -2.12 30.22 -4.00
CA ILE A 662 -3.39 30.64 -3.41
C ILE A 662 -3.13 31.78 -2.42
N GLN A 663 -3.88 32.87 -2.57
CA GLN A 663 -3.88 34.03 -1.67
C GLN A 663 -5.22 34.09 -0.91
N GLN A 664 -5.30 34.88 0.16
CA GLN A 664 -6.54 35.04 0.94
C GLN A 664 -7.67 35.76 0.17
N THR A 665 -7.34 36.34 -0.99
CA THR A 665 -8.23 37.01 -1.94
C THR A 665 -8.61 36.15 -3.15
N THR A 666 -8.03 34.95 -3.32
CA THR A 666 -8.25 34.09 -4.49
C THR A 666 -9.68 33.54 -4.53
N ARG A 667 -10.34 33.64 -5.68
CA ARG A 667 -11.71 33.14 -5.91
C ARG A 667 -11.67 32.01 -6.96
N LEU A 668 -12.70 31.17 -7.01
CA LEU A 668 -12.74 30.06 -7.97
C LEU A 668 -12.82 30.55 -9.44
N SER A 669 -13.38 31.73 -9.68
CA SER A 669 -13.33 32.40 -10.98
C SER A 669 -11.93 32.87 -11.38
N ASP A 670 -11.07 33.22 -10.43
CA ASP A 670 -9.68 33.60 -10.73
C ASP A 670 -8.89 32.40 -11.30
N LEU A 671 -9.24 31.18 -10.88
CA LEU A 671 -8.62 29.90 -11.26
C LEU A 671 -9.12 29.29 -12.58
N ILE A 672 -10.15 29.85 -13.21
CA ILE A 672 -10.61 29.44 -14.55
C ILE A 672 -9.65 30.02 -15.60
N ASP A 673 -9.10 29.18 -16.47
CA ASP A 673 -8.36 29.60 -17.68
C ASP A 673 -8.74 28.70 -18.89
N GLU A 674 -8.13 28.95 -20.04
CA GLU A 674 -8.29 28.19 -21.29
C GLU A 674 -8.31 26.64 -21.10
N ARG A 675 -7.57 26.11 -20.11
CA ARG A 675 -7.47 24.67 -19.83
C ARG A 675 -8.69 24.11 -19.08
N SER A 676 -9.58 24.98 -18.60
CA SER A 676 -10.88 24.58 -18.03
C SER A 676 -11.84 23.96 -19.06
N TRP A 677 -11.63 24.18 -20.36
CA TRP A 677 -12.47 23.58 -21.41
C TRP A 677 -12.37 22.05 -21.52
N MET A 678 -11.31 21.43 -20.96
CA MET A 678 -11.02 19.99 -21.08
C MET A 678 -12.21 19.07 -20.76
N ILE A 679 -13.00 19.34 -19.70
CA ILE A 679 -14.14 18.48 -19.31
C ILE A 679 -15.23 18.44 -20.41
N PHE A 680 -15.39 19.53 -21.16
CA PHE A 680 -16.36 19.65 -22.24
C PHE A 680 -15.81 19.13 -23.57
N LYS A 681 -14.54 19.45 -23.88
CA LYS A 681 -13.97 19.26 -25.22
C LYS A 681 -13.12 18.01 -25.41
N GLU A 682 -12.28 17.63 -24.45
CA GLU A 682 -11.53 16.35 -24.49
C GLU A 682 -12.39 15.21 -23.91
N HIS A 683 -13.14 15.51 -22.84
CA HIS A 683 -13.91 14.48 -22.15
C HIS A 683 -15.31 14.25 -22.74
N HIS A 684 -15.87 15.22 -23.48
CA HIS A 684 -17.21 15.16 -24.09
C HIS A 684 -18.33 14.82 -23.08
N VAL A 685 -18.22 15.30 -21.83
CA VAL A 685 -19.18 14.98 -20.77
C VAL A 685 -20.58 15.54 -21.07
N CYS A 686 -20.65 16.75 -21.61
CA CYS A 686 -21.89 17.42 -22.00
C CYS A 686 -21.64 18.57 -22.98
N GLY A 687 -22.71 19.05 -23.61
CA GLY A 687 -22.73 20.30 -24.38
C GLY A 687 -22.62 21.54 -23.48
N THR A 688 -22.22 22.67 -24.06
CA THR A 688 -21.82 23.89 -23.33
C THR A 688 -22.85 25.02 -23.33
N ALA A 689 -23.92 24.92 -24.13
CA ALA A 689 -24.86 26.01 -24.39
C ALA A 689 -25.56 26.57 -23.13
N TRP A 690 -25.69 25.77 -22.08
CA TRP A 690 -26.30 26.17 -20.80
C TRP A 690 -25.45 27.14 -19.98
N LEU A 691 -24.13 27.24 -20.24
CA LEU A 691 -23.22 28.14 -19.49
C LEU A 691 -23.67 29.61 -19.54
N MET A 692 -24.35 30.01 -20.62
CA MET A 692 -24.88 31.36 -20.83
C MET A 692 -26.37 31.51 -20.48
N SER A 693 -27.05 30.42 -20.08
CA SER A 693 -28.41 30.45 -19.55
C SER A 693 -28.44 30.94 -18.09
N PRO A 694 -29.57 31.46 -17.58
CA PRO A 694 -29.76 31.74 -16.16
C PRO A 694 -29.41 30.52 -15.29
N VAL A 695 -28.70 30.77 -14.18
CA VAL A 695 -28.20 29.70 -13.28
C VAL A 695 -29.38 28.95 -12.62
N GLU A 696 -30.49 29.65 -12.46
CA GLU A 696 -31.78 29.20 -11.93
C GLU A 696 -32.46 28.15 -12.85
N ASP A 697 -32.05 28.06 -14.11
CA ASP A 697 -32.53 27.08 -15.09
C ASP A 697 -31.54 25.92 -15.33
N TRP A 698 -30.32 25.96 -14.78
CA TRP A 698 -29.31 24.92 -14.99
C TRP A 698 -29.79 23.54 -14.52
N GLU A 699 -30.41 23.44 -13.33
CA GLU A 699 -30.97 22.18 -12.79
C GLU A 699 -32.11 21.60 -13.65
N LYS A 700 -32.64 22.35 -14.63
CA LYS A 700 -33.66 21.91 -15.60
C LYS A 700 -33.04 21.48 -16.94
N ASN A 701 -31.73 21.70 -17.13
CA ASN A 701 -31.04 21.48 -18.40
C ASN A 701 -30.32 20.12 -18.43
N GLU A 702 -30.64 19.30 -19.44
CA GLU A 702 -30.09 17.94 -19.56
C GLU A 702 -28.56 17.88 -19.66
N GLU A 703 -27.93 18.88 -20.29
CA GLU A 703 -26.46 18.94 -20.43
C GLU A 703 -25.77 19.33 -19.12
N PHE A 704 -26.35 20.26 -18.35
CA PHE A 704 -25.87 20.53 -16.99
C PHE A 704 -26.04 19.30 -16.09
N MET A 705 -27.18 18.60 -16.19
CA MET A 705 -27.41 17.38 -15.41
C MET A 705 -26.44 16.26 -15.76
N LYS A 706 -26.01 16.12 -17.03
CA LYS A 706 -24.92 15.21 -17.42
C LYS A 706 -23.58 15.58 -16.75
N LEU A 707 -23.26 16.88 -16.62
CA LEU A 707 -22.09 17.33 -15.87
C LEU A 707 -22.22 17.03 -14.36
N LYS A 708 -23.41 17.24 -13.78
CA LYS A 708 -23.70 17.00 -12.36
C LYS A 708 -23.60 15.50 -12.02
N ASP A 709 -24.22 14.63 -12.82
CA ASP A 709 -24.10 13.17 -12.70
C ASP A 709 -22.65 12.68 -12.88
N PHE A 710 -21.91 13.23 -13.86
CA PHE A 710 -20.50 12.93 -14.03
C PHE A 710 -19.69 13.33 -12.79
N SER A 711 -19.84 14.56 -12.32
CA SER A 711 -19.14 15.10 -11.15
C SER A 711 -19.42 14.25 -9.90
N ARG A 712 -20.68 13.83 -9.70
CA ARG A 712 -21.10 12.93 -8.61
C ARG A 712 -20.53 11.51 -8.74
N SER A 713 -20.27 11.03 -9.96
CA SER A 713 -19.66 9.71 -10.19
C SER A 713 -18.13 9.68 -9.96
N LEU A 714 -17.46 10.84 -9.89
CA LEU A 714 -16.01 10.91 -9.70
C LEU A 714 -15.58 10.54 -8.29
N LYS A 715 -14.78 9.47 -8.16
CA LYS A 715 -14.10 9.17 -6.90
C LYS A 715 -12.81 9.96 -6.75
N VAL A 716 -12.85 10.91 -5.82
CA VAL A 716 -11.72 11.76 -5.42
C VAL A 716 -10.91 11.21 -4.24
N THR A 717 -11.20 9.97 -3.81
CA THR A 717 -10.41 9.22 -2.82
C THR A 717 -10.03 7.84 -3.35
N ASN A 718 -8.81 7.39 -3.04
CA ASN A 718 -8.21 6.15 -3.56
C ASN A 718 -8.53 4.92 -2.68
N ASP A 719 -9.49 5.05 -1.76
CA ASP A 719 -9.82 4.05 -0.74
C ASP A 719 -10.19 2.67 -1.32
N VAL A 720 -10.60 2.62 -2.59
CA VAL A 720 -10.89 1.38 -3.33
C VAL A 720 -9.61 0.55 -3.55
N ALA A 721 -8.50 1.19 -3.92
CA ALA A 721 -7.24 0.51 -4.17
C ALA A 721 -6.56 0.09 -2.86
N GLU A 722 -6.64 0.91 -1.80
CA GLU A 722 -6.26 0.52 -0.43
C GLU A 722 -7.00 -0.76 0.02
N ARG A 723 -8.32 -0.84 -0.22
CA ARG A 723 -9.12 -2.04 0.07
C ARG A 723 -8.68 -3.24 -0.78
N GLY A 724 -8.30 -3.01 -2.04
CA GLY A 724 -7.70 -4.00 -2.93
C GLY A 724 -6.38 -4.58 -2.43
N ILE A 725 -5.46 -3.70 -2.02
CA ILE A 725 -4.19 -4.09 -1.40
C ILE A 725 -4.45 -4.87 -0.10
N LYS A 726 -5.39 -4.43 0.74
CA LYS A 726 -5.76 -5.19 1.95
C LYS A 726 -6.37 -6.57 1.62
N LEU A 727 -7.23 -6.66 0.60
CA LEU A 727 -7.76 -7.94 0.11
C LEU A 727 -6.64 -8.88 -0.33
N MET A 728 -5.70 -8.41 -1.14
CA MET A 728 -4.54 -9.20 -1.55
C MET A 728 -3.67 -9.62 -0.35
N GLN A 729 -3.39 -8.72 0.60
CA GLN A 729 -2.63 -9.05 1.81
C GLN A 729 -3.33 -10.10 2.69
N ASP A 730 -4.66 -10.20 2.65
CA ASP A 730 -5.41 -11.23 3.36
C ASP A 730 -5.37 -12.61 2.66
N PHE A 731 -5.12 -12.65 1.35
CA PHE A 731 -5.28 -13.84 0.50
C PHE A 731 -3.98 -14.41 -0.10
N ILE A 732 -2.92 -13.61 -0.17
CA ILE A 732 -1.62 -14.03 -0.68
C ILE A 732 -1.07 -15.20 0.16
N GLY A 733 -0.84 -16.34 -0.50
CA GLY A 733 -0.29 -17.54 0.12
C GLY A 733 -1.20 -18.37 1.03
N SER A 734 -2.38 -17.89 1.41
CA SER A 734 -3.31 -18.63 2.29
C SER A 734 -4.20 -19.61 1.52
N VAL A 735 -4.77 -19.17 0.39
CA VAL A 735 -5.78 -19.95 -0.37
C VAL A 735 -5.20 -20.65 -1.61
N THR A 736 -4.11 -20.13 -2.19
CA THR A 736 -3.43 -20.69 -3.35
C THR A 736 -1.96 -20.21 -3.42
N LYS A 737 -1.13 -20.92 -4.19
CA LYS A 737 0.21 -20.49 -4.63
C LYS A 737 0.31 -20.26 -6.15
N ASP A 738 -0.79 -20.50 -6.86
CA ASP A 738 -0.92 -20.28 -8.30
C ASP A 738 -1.50 -18.89 -8.56
N GLU A 739 -0.84 -18.14 -9.45
CA GLU A 739 -1.11 -16.71 -9.65
C GLU A 739 -2.48 -16.46 -10.31
N GLN A 740 -2.84 -17.25 -11.33
CA GLN A 740 -4.13 -17.11 -12.00
C GLN A 740 -5.27 -17.39 -11.01
N GLN A 741 -5.19 -18.49 -10.24
CA GLN A 741 -6.16 -18.76 -9.18
C GLN A 741 -6.19 -17.70 -8.08
N LEU A 742 -5.13 -16.92 -7.85
CA LEU A 742 -5.16 -15.82 -6.90
C LEU A 742 -6.04 -14.69 -7.43
N GLN A 743 -5.89 -14.32 -8.71
CA GLN A 743 -6.79 -13.36 -9.39
C GLN A 743 -8.24 -13.87 -9.37
N ASP A 744 -8.47 -15.13 -9.74
CA ASP A 744 -9.80 -15.74 -9.76
C ASP A 744 -10.46 -15.72 -8.36
N VAL A 745 -9.69 -15.99 -7.29
CA VAL A 745 -10.18 -15.91 -5.90
C VAL A 745 -10.52 -14.49 -5.50
N MET A 746 -9.72 -13.49 -5.87
CA MET A 746 -10.03 -12.09 -5.54
C MET A 746 -11.30 -11.61 -6.23
N GLN A 747 -11.53 -12.02 -7.49
CA GLN A 747 -12.79 -11.79 -8.22
C GLN A 747 -13.98 -12.47 -7.52
N LEU A 748 -13.87 -13.75 -7.16
CA LEU A 748 -14.91 -14.49 -6.42
C LEU A 748 -15.25 -13.84 -5.07
N VAL A 749 -14.22 -13.42 -4.32
CA VAL A 749 -14.37 -12.86 -2.98
C VAL A 749 -14.93 -11.43 -3.02
N GLU A 750 -14.67 -10.65 -4.07
CA GLU A 750 -15.36 -9.38 -4.31
C GLU A 750 -16.87 -9.62 -4.47
N LYS A 751 -17.27 -10.48 -5.42
CA LYS A 751 -18.68 -10.85 -5.68
C LYS A 751 -19.38 -11.31 -4.40
N HIS A 752 -18.83 -12.30 -3.69
CA HIS A 752 -19.50 -12.84 -2.49
C HIS A 752 -19.55 -11.83 -1.33
N ARG A 753 -18.62 -10.86 -1.25
CA ARG A 753 -18.74 -9.75 -0.28
C ARG A 753 -19.86 -8.78 -0.62
N LYS A 754 -20.10 -8.50 -1.92
CA LYS A 754 -21.22 -7.67 -2.40
C LYS A 754 -22.57 -8.39 -2.23
N GLN A 755 -22.63 -9.70 -2.50
CA GLN A 755 -23.85 -10.49 -2.32
C GLN A 755 -24.24 -10.73 -0.84
N MET A 756 -23.25 -10.81 0.07
CA MET A 756 -23.50 -11.08 1.49
C MET A 756 -22.59 -10.22 2.36
N SER A 757 -23.12 -9.16 2.96
CA SER A 757 -22.35 -8.21 3.78
C SER A 757 -21.78 -8.84 5.07
N GLY A 758 -22.56 -9.68 5.77
CA GLY A 758 -22.17 -10.29 7.05
C GLY A 758 -22.64 -11.74 7.23
N PHE A 759 -22.37 -12.33 8.40
CA PHE A 759 -22.64 -13.74 8.71
C PHE A 759 -23.77 -13.93 9.75
N SER A 760 -24.78 -13.06 9.74
CA SER A 760 -25.98 -13.25 10.56
C SER A 760 -26.76 -14.49 10.11
N LYS A 761 -27.60 -15.05 10.97
CA LYS A 761 -28.48 -16.18 10.61
C LYS A 761 -29.37 -15.85 9.39
N SER A 762 -29.83 -14.60 9.27
CA SER A 762 -30.61 -14.11 8.13
C SER A 762 -29.79 -13.99 6.83
N ALA A 763 -28.53 -13.57 6.90
CA ALA A 763 -27.64 -13.53 5.73
C ALA A 763 -27.21 -14.93 5.29
N LEU A 764 -26.98 -15.85 6.23
CA LEU A 764 -26.64 -17.25 5.93
C LEU A 764 -27.82 -18.06 5.36
N MET A 765 -29.05 -17.54 5.43
CA MET A 765 -30.23 -18.09 4.73
C MET A 765 -30.29 -17.71 3.24
N GLN A 766 -29.29 -16.98 2.72
CA GLN A 766 -29.17 -16.56 1.32
C GLN A 766 -28.07 -17.35 0.57
N LEU A 767 -27.64 -18.50 1.13
CA LEU A 767 -26.67 -19.45 0.58
C LEU A 767 -27.35 -20.61 -0.16
#